data_AF-A0A8H3E4H3-F1
#
_entry.id   AF-A0A8H3E4H3-F1
#
_cell.length_a   1.000
_cell.length_b   1.000
_cell.length_c   1.000
_cell.angle_alpha   90.00
_cell.angle_beta   90.00
_cell.angle_gamma   90.00
#
_symmetry.space_group_name_H-M   'P 1'
#
loop_
_entity.id
_entity.type
_entity.pdbx_description
1 polymer ?
#
loop_
_entity_poly.entity_id
_entity_poly.type
_entity_poly.pdbx_seq_one_letter_code
_entity_poly.pdbx_strand_id
1 'polypeptide(L)'
;KKIAGAAYELDMADRAHCLLDFVNQVNAVEISPSESNLSCESESDSDVNSDKPEDGEDSEASGRDGIDINRQPKPSDGLEAEKPTREYYEDLVKKLALHYQKSVDYLYVDEVQDNLMVDIQLLSKLCKSVHSTYWGGDTAQTIVAGSAFRIKDLGAYLYSSNKLEEQHPDSCLKLSQFQLAVNFRSHNGIVQCAASIVQKLYDLFPNSLDKMEPETGISSGSLPVIFTDVSSDIFLFEQFLLKSSQNSNTMFGAQQAILVRSEKVAEELTSILSELCPVITIAESKGLEFEDILIYNFFSTSELPLDAWDFVHGHPTNTHRGRKELTPPPSLCNDLKLLYVALTRARKRCWIWDHGSVIDSMKGFWLSRKLVTVESISEMTGWNTVASTPAQWIEKGREYFANGNYKLARGCFLRGQNEIEAKIADAYYHMSRAKLEAARQNPINDTNKLNLCAAAEKLKNCTRDSDTRNAQHLWFHAGTCLERAGKINEASKAYVTAQQYERAIQILLEKKRFGRVVPILLDHKDKLDPDLWNSWLDQCRLYYVQRADYDSLRPLFKDINTLLAFTIDRGYQSQYADFLEHNQRFYQLAHVYQKQNLPVKALEFLLREYHLRGETYVLNEATQLVVSQAEWVLALDRSRDQASAIVLDEMMQSIDSLKQQLTGRRQKEVCDI
;
A
#
# COMPACT_ATOMS: atom_id res chain seq x y z
N LYS A 1 6.38 -10.10 7.18
CA LYS A 1 5.98 -11.44 7.67
C LYS A 1 7.10 -12.51 7.70
N LYS A 2 8.29 -12.35 7.07
CA LYS A 2 9.15 -13.51 6.69
C LYS A 2 10.49 -13.79 7.43
N ILE A 3 10.86 -13.24 8.61
CA ILE A 3 12.14 -13.67 9.26
C ILE A 3 12.15 -13.47 10.80
N ALA A 4 11.07 -13.75 11.52
CA ALA A 4 11.07 -13.80 13.00
C ALA A 4 9.65 -14.08 13.44
N GLY A 5 9.46 -15.03 14.34
CA GLY A 5 8.20 -15.25 15.07
C GLY A 5 7.80 -14.08 15.99
N ALA A 6 7.99 -12.84 15.54
CA ALA A 6 7.37 -11.65 16.08
C ALA A 6 6.18 -11.31 15.19
N ALA A 7 4.99 -11.28 15.80
CA ALA A 7 3.75 -10.84 15.20
C ALA A 7 3.88 -9.38 14.73
N TYR A 8 4.25 -9.22 13.46
CA TYR A 8 4.04 -7.99 12.74
C TYR A 8 3.30 -8.36 11.46
N GLU A 9 1.97 -8.29 11.57
CA GLU A 9 1.11 -7.92 10.46
C GLU A 9 1.73 -6.69 9.77
N LEU A 10 1.47 -6.48 8.48
CA LEU A 10 1.63 -5.13 7.94
C LEU A 10 0.99 -4.19 8.97
N ASP A 11 1.74 -3.20 9.45
CA ASP A 11 1.13 -2.18 10.31
C ASP A 11 -0.14 -1.72 9.60
N MET A 12 -1.24 -1.53 10.32
CA MET A 12 -2.51 -1.20 9.67
C MET A 12 -2.37 0.08 8.81
N ALA A 13 -1.39 0.96 9.11
CA ALA A 13 -0.97 2.05 8.23
C ALA A 13 -0.44 1.57 6.86
N ASP A 14 0.42 0.55 6.81
CA ASP A 14 0.92 -0.05 5.56
C ASP A 14 -0.21 -0.79 4.80
N ARG A 15 -1.12 -1.49 5.50
CA ARG A 15 -2.30 -2.13 4.87
C ARG A 15 -3.22 -1.07 4.28
N ALA A 16 -3.45 0.01 5.00
CA ALA A 16 -4.28 1.11 4.54
C ALA A 16 -3.62 1.90 3.39
N HIS A 17 -2.29 2.01 3.36
CA HIS A 17 -1.57 2.54 2.20
C HIS A 17 -1.70 1.62 0.98
N CYS A 18 -1.64 0.30 1.14
CA CYS A 18 -1.92 -0.63 0.04
C CYS A 18 -3.37 -0.54 -0.46
N LEU A 19 -4.33 -0.38 0.45
CA LEU A 19 -5.75 -0.18 0.11
C LEU A 19 -5.97 1.18 -0.58
N LEU A 20 -5.28 2.23 -0.14
CA LEU A 20 -5.29 3.55 -0.79
C LEU A 20 -4.68 3.48 -2.20
N ASP A 21 -3.54 2.80 -2.36
CA ASP A 21 -2.91 2.57 -3.67
C ASP A 21 -3.82 1.76 -4.60
N PHE A 22 -4.52 0.75 -4.08
CA PHE A 22 -5.53 -0.02 -4.81
C PHE A 22 -6.71 0.87 -5.24
N VAL A 23 -7.25 1.70 -4.34
CA VAL A 23 -8.34 2.64 -4.66
C VAL A 23 -7.90 3.66 -5.73
N ASN A 24 -6.67 4.16 -5.63
CA ASN A 24 -6.10 5.06 -6.65
C ASN A 24 -5.97 4.37 -8.01
N GLN A 25 -5.57 3.09 -8.04
CA GLN A 25 -5.53 2.29 -9.27
C GLN A 25 -6.93 2.05 -9.85
N VAL A 26 -7.92 1.74 -9.03
CA VAL A 26 -9.33 1.57 -9.46
C VAL A 26 -9.87 2.87 -10.05
N ASN A 27 -9.60 4.01 -9.42
CA ASN A 27 -10.02 5.32 -9.92
C ASN A 27 -9.37 5.68 -11.27
N ALA A 28 -8.16 5.17 -11.56
CA ALA A 28 -7.44 5.40 -12.80
C ALA A 28 -7.92 4.53 -13.98
N VAL A 29 -8.77 3.52 -13.76
CA VAL A 29 -9.33 2.70 -14.85
C VAL A 29 -10.55 3.40 -15.45
N GLU A 30 -10.38 4.04 -16.61
CA GLU A 30 -11.49 4.50 -17.44
C GLU A 30 -12.23 3.31 -18.07
N ILE A 31 -13.48 3.08 -17.67
CA ILE A 31 -14.39 2.17 -18.38
C ILE A 31 -15.16 3.01 -19.41
N SER A 32 -15.02 2.66 -20.69
CA SER A 32 -15.74 3.31 -21.79
C SER A 32 -17.26 3.10 -21.64
N PRO A 33 -18.10 4.15 -21.75
CA PRO A 33 -19.53 4.04 -21.55
C PRO A 33 -20.18 3.45 -22.81
N SER A 34 -20.37 2.13 -22.86
CA SER A 34 -21.18 1.53 -23.93
C SER A 34 -22.04 0.32 -23.54
N GLU A 35 -22.09 -0.11 -22.27
CA GLU A 35 -22.85 -1.32 -21.88
C GLU A 35 -23.71 -1.13 -20.62
N SER A 36 -24.51 -0.06 -20.55
CA SER A 36 -25.44 0.13 -19.42
C SER A 36 -26.85 0.54 -19.84
N ASN A 37 -27.38 -0.06 -20.91
CA ASN A 37 -28.80 0.09 -21.30
C ASN A 37 -29.45 -1.27 -21.49
N LEU A 38 -29.79 -1.94 -20.39
CA LEU A 38 -30.85 -2.95 -20.33
C LEU A 38 -31.59 -2.76 -19.01
N SER A 39 -32.49 -1.77 -18.99
CA SER A 39 -33.49 -1.56 -17.95
C SER A 39 -34.63 -2.56 -18.13
N CYS A 40 -34.97 -3.34 -17.10
CA CYS A 40 -36.26 -4.02 -17.01
C CYS A 40 -37.20 -3.21 -16.10
N GLU A 41 -38.25 -2.71 -16.75
CA GLU A 41 -39.47 -2.09 -16.21
C GLU A 41 -40.17 -3.05 -15.23
N SER A 42 -40.42 -2.60 -14.00
CA SER A 42 -41.70 -2.08 -13.47
C SER A 42 -42.77 -3.15 -13.23
N GLU A 43 -43.26 -3.25 -11.99
CA GLU A 43 -44.70 -3.33 -11.72
C GLU A 43 -44.97 -2.90 -10.27
N SER A 44 -45.75 -1.83 -10.17
CA SER A 44 -46.28 -1.21 -8.97
C SER A 44 -47.46 -2.01 -8.42
N ASP A 45 -47.69 -1.95 -7.10
CA ASP A 45 -49.05 -1.84 -6.59
C ASP A 45 -49.09 -1.13 -5.23
N SER A 46 -50.17 -0.38 -5.08
CA SER A 46 -50.47 0.65 -4.09
C SER A 46 -51.18 0.11 -2.84
N ASP A 47 -51.09 0.84 -1.72
CA ASP A 47 -52.23 1.39 -0.96
C ASP A 47 -51.84 1.76 0.49
N VAL A 48 -51.86 3.03 0.88
CA VAL A 48 -52.90 3.82 1.60
C VAL A 48 -52.69 3.91 3.13
N ASN A 49 -52.37 5.13 3.58
CA ASN A 49 -52.73 5.90 4.81
C ASN A 49 -53.01 5.13 6.14
N SER A 50 -52.60 5.59 7.34
CA SER A 50 -52.96 6.87 8.00
C SER A 50 -52.39 6.95 9.45
N ASP A 51 -52.13 8.17 9.92
CA ASP A 51 -52.26 8.69 11.31
C ASP A 51 -51.24 8.33 12.43
N LYS A 52 -50.21 9.18 12.58
CA LYS A 52 -49.98 10.27 13.59
C LYS A 52 -50.57 10.19 15.05
N PRO A 53 -50.06 10.97 16.03
CA PRO A 53 -49.13 10.54 17.09
C PRO A 53 -49.58 10.92 18.53
N GLU A 54 -48.80 10.57 19.57
CA GLU A 54 -48.77 11.18 20.94
C GLU A 54 -47.51 10.63 21.66
N ASP A 55 -46.48 11.40 22.01
CA ASP A 55 -46.29 12.39 23.10
C ASP A 55 -45.78 11.80 24.43
N GLY A 56 -44.81 12.50 25.04
CA GLY A 56 -44.32 12.36 26.43
C GLY A 56 -42.84 11.96 26.54
N GLU A 57 -41.89 12.88 26.72
CA GLU A 57 -41.42 13.42 28.03
C GLU A 57 -40.84 12.31 28.95
N ASP A 58 -39.71 12.41 29.65
CA ASP A 58 -38.75 13.47 29.92
C ASP A 58 -37.59 12.86 30.74
N SER A 59 -36.58 13.70 30.98
CA SER A 59 -35.69 13.74 32.15
C SER A 59 -34.24 13.29 32.02
N GLU A 60 -33.42 14.34 31.96
CA GLU A 60 -32.01 14.48 32.29
C GLU A 60 -31.69 14.12 33.75
N ALA A 61 -30.43 13.74 34.02
CA ALA A 61 -29.71 14.22 35.20
C ALA A 61 -28.18 14.10 35.04
N SER A 62 -27.55 15.27 35.13
CA SER A 62 -26.13 15.60 35.12
C SER A 62 -25.40 15.36 36.47
N GLY A 63 -24.06 15.33 36.42
CA GLY A 63 -23.18 15.71 37.56
C GLY A 63 -21.72 15.23 37.35
N ARG A 64 -20.83 16.04 36.74
CA ARG A 64 -19.90 17.05 37.31
C ARG A 64 -18.75 16.53 38.20
N ASP A 65 -17.57 16.52 37.58
CA ASP A 65 -16.27 17.11 37.96
C ASP A 65 -15.69 16.99 39.38
N GLY A 66 -14.43 16.53 39.40
CA GLY A 66 -13.45 16.78 40.47
C GLY A 66 -12.01 16.66 39.92
N ILE A 67 -11.35 17.80 39.70
CA ILE A 67 -9.94 17.92 39.32
C ILE A 67 -9.12 18.08 40.61
N ASP A 68 -8.00 17.36 40.73
CA ASP A 68 -6.98 17.60 41.76
C ASP A 68 -5.58 17.74 41.13
N ILE A 69 -4.84 18.76 41.60
CA ILE A 69 -3.61 19.31 41.02
C ILE A 69 -2.49 19.15 42.05
N ASN A 70 -1.50 18.28 41.80
CA ASN A 70 -0.06 18.53 42.00
C ASN A 70 0.78 17.24 41.94
N ARG A 71 1.67 17.13 40.94
CA ARG A 71 3.05 16.59 41.08
C ARG A 71 3.88 16.93 39.84
N GLN A 72 5.01 17.60 40.07
CA GLN A 72 5.98 18.06 39.07
C GLN A 72 6.65 16.90 38.29
N PRO A 73 7.14 17.14 37.06
CA PRO A 73 7.52 16.09 36.12
C PRO A 73 8.93 15.54 36.38
N LYS A 74 9.07 14.21 36.37
CA LYS A 74 10.33 13.50 36.14
C LYS A 74 10.49 13.27 34.62
N PRO A 75 11.72 13.24 34.09
CA PRO A 75 11.95 12.99 32.66
C PRO A 75 11.60 11.52 32.37
N SER A 76 10.54 11.28 31.60
CA SER A 76 10.12 9.94 31.21
C SER A 76 10.80 9.52 29.91
N ASP A 77 11.42 8.34 30.00
CA ASP A 77 11.96 7.52 28.94
C ASP A 77 11.06 7.41 27.71
N GLY A 78 11.72 7.22 26.55
CA GLY A 78 11.21 6.49 25.39
C GLY A 78 9.84 6.90 24.86
N LEU A 79 9.83 7.67 23.76
CA LEU A 79 8.71 7.68 22.82
C LEU A 79 8.55 6.26 22.23
N GLU A 80 7.85 5.39 22.94
CA GLU A 80 7.13 4.29 22.28
C GLU A 80 6.19 4.96 21.28
N ALA A 81 6.37 4.65 19.99
CA ALA A 81 5.45 5.10 18.96
C ALA A 81 4.04 4.67 19.37
N GLU A 82 3.14 5.63 19.63
CA GLU A 82 1.75 5.37 19.95
C GLU A 82 1.18 4.46 18.86
N LYS A 83 0.74 3.26 19.27
CA LYS A 83 0.00 2.37 18.39
C LYS A 83 -1.19 3.15 17.84
N PRO A 84 -1.46 3.14 16.52
CA PRO A 84 -2.49 4.00 15.98
C PRO A 84 -3.84 3.64 16.60
N THR A 85 -4.56 4.66 17.06
CA THR A 85 -5.83 4.51 17.79
C THR A 85 -6.96 4.12 16.84
N ARG A 86 -8.04 3.56 17.37
CA ARG A 86 -9.27 3.28 16.59
C ARG A 86 -9.76 4.52 15.82
N GLU A 87 -9.64 5.69 16.44
CA GLU A 87 -10.00 6.99 15.86
C GLU A 87 -9.15 7.34 14.64
N TYR A 88 -7.86 7.01 14.63
CA TYR A 88 -6.99 7.17 13.46
C TYR A 88 -7.48 6.34 12.27
N TYR A 89 -7.91 5.10 12.51
CA TYR A 89 -8.45 4.25 11.44
C TYR A 89 -9.84 4.71 10.98
N GLU A 90 -10.71 5.14 11.89
CA GLU A 90 -12.01 5.71 11.52
C GLU A 90 -11.86 7.01 10.71
N ASP A 91 -10.87 7.85 11.03
CA ASP A 91 -10.51 9.05 10.26
C ASP A 91 -9.92 8.69 8.89
N LEU A 92 -9.08 7.65 8.81
CA LEU A 92 -8.52 7.16 7.56
C LEU A 92 -9.61 6.60 6.63
N VAL A 93 -10.55 5.83 7.18
CA VAL A 93 -11.73 5.34 6.46
C VAL A 93 -12.60 6.50 5.95
N LYS A 94 -12.77 7.56 6.75
CA LYS A 94 -13.50 8.79 6.33
C LYS A 94 -12.75 9.54 5.22
N LYS A 95 -11.43 9.69 5.33
CA LYS A 95 -10.58 10.32 4.30
C LYS A 95 -10.58 9.52 2.99
N LEU A 96 -10.57 8.20 3.08
CA LEU A 96 -10.69 7.28 1.94
C LEU A 96 -12.05 7.41 1.28
N ALA A 97 -13.14 7.45 2.06
CA ALA A 97 -14.49 7.68 1.54
C ALA A 97 -14.62 9.07 0.85
N LEU A 98 -13.94 10.10 1.38
CA LEU A 98 -13.91 11.45 0.79
C LEU A 98 -13.12 11.53 -0.54
N HIS A 99 -12.12 10.68 -0.76
CA HIS A 99 -11.34 10.62 -2.01
C HIS A 99 -11.97 9.69 -3.06
N TYR A 100 -13.11 9.08 -2.76
CA TYR A 100 -13.73 8.06 -3.57
C TYR A 100 -14.84 8.65 -4.44
N GLN A 101 -14.54 8.90 -5.72
CA GLN A 101 -15.48 9.52 -6.67
C GLN A 101 -16.34 8.51 -7.43
N LYS A 102 -16.05 7.21 -7.37
CA LYS A 102 -16.81 6.16 -8.08
C LYS A 102 -17.00 4.93 -7.20
N SER A 103 -18.23 4.66 -6.79
CA SER A 103 -18.58 3.50 -5.99
C SER A 103 -18.62 2.20 -6.79
N VAL A 104 -18.05 1.14 -6.23
CA VAL A 104 -18.03 -0.21 -6.82
C VAL A 104 -19.42 -0.81 -6.72
N ASP A 105 -19.95 -1.27 -7.86
CA ASP A 105 -21.28 -1.88 -7.93
C ASP A 105 -21.34 -3.25 -7.26
N TYR A 106 -20.29 -4.06 -7.42
CA TYR A 106 -20.18 -5.40 -6.83
C TYR A 106 -18.77 -5.70 -6.35
N LEU A 107 -18.65 -6.19 -5.12
CA LEU A 107 -17.36 -6.52 -4.50
C LEU A 107 -17.32 -8.03 -4.18
N TYR A 108 -16.27 -8.70 -4.65
CA TYR A 108 -16.01 -10.10 -4.36
C TYR A 108 -14.69 -10.20 -3.59
N VAL A 109 -14.74 -10.79 -2.40
CA VAL A 109 -13.59 -10.98 -1.51
C VAL A 109 -13.42 -12.47 -1.26
N ASP A 110 -12.30 -13.01 -1.72
CA ASP A 110 -11.88 -14.38 -1.45
C ASP A 110 -10.92 -14.42 -0.25
N GLU A 111 -10.80 -15.57 0.39
CA GLU A 111 -9.94 -15.80 1.57
C GLU A 111 -10.18 -14.78 2.71
N VAL A 112 -11.43 -14.41 2.96
CA VAL A 112 -11.83 -13.35 3.91
C VAL A 112 -11.26 -13.56 5.33
N GLN A 113 -10.94 -14.79 5.71
CA GLN A 113 -10.34 -15.11 7.00
C GLN A 113 -8.91 -14.55 7.19
N ASP A 114 -8.25 -14.10 6.12
CA ASP A 114 -6.95 -13.42 6.15
C ASP A 114 -7.07 -11.89 6.30
N ASN A 115 -8.29 -11.36 6.21
CA ASN A 115 -8.59 -9.95 6.45
C ASN A 115 -8.84 -9.67 7.93
N LEU A 116 -8.36 -8.52 8.39
CA LEU A 116 -8.77 -7.96 9.67
C LEU A 116 -10.17 -7.36 9.56
N MET A 117 -10.87 -7.21 10.70
CA MET A 117 -12.20 -6.57 10.72
C MET A 117 -12.16 -5.14 10.15
N VAL A 118 -11.05 -4.41 10.34
CA VAL A 118 -10.87 -3.07 9.75
C VAL A 118 -10.76 -3.10 8.23
N ASP A 119 -10.12 -4.13 7.65
CA ASP A 119 -10.03 -4.28 6.20
C ASP A 119 -11.43 -4.55 5.63
N ILE A 120 -12.19 -5.44 6.28
CA ILE A 120 -13.57 -5.75 5.93
C ILE A 120 -14.43 -4.47 5.97
N GLN A 121 -14.29 -3.67 7.03
CA GLN A 121 -15.02 -2.41 7.16
C GLN A 121 -14.71 -1.47 6.00
N LEU A 122 -13.43 -1.26 5.68
CA LEU A 122 -13.03 -0.38 4.59
C LEU A 122 -13.56 -0.89 3.25
N LEU A 123 -13.34 -2.17 2.96
CA LEU A 123 -13.79 -2.82 1.74
C LEU A 123 -15.30 -2.71 1.57
N SER A 124 -16.07 -2.91 2.64
CA SER A 124 -17.54 -2.78 2.59
C SER A 124 -18.00 -1.38 2.18
N LYS A 125 -17.27 -0.34 2.59
CA LYS A 125 -17.58 1.07 2.25
C LYS A 125 -17.20 1.46 0.82
N LEU A 126 -16.39 0.66 0.13
CA LEU A 126 -16.13 0.87 -1.30
C LEU A 126 -17.36 0.51 -2.16
N CYS A 127 -18.25 -0.33 -1.63
CA CYS A 127 -19.43 -0.77 -2.36
C CYS A 127 -20.63 0.14 -2.08
N LYS A 128 -21.49 0.36 -3.08
CA LYS A 128 -22.73 1.16 -2.93
C LYS A 128 -23.67 0.61 -1.86
N SER A 129 -23.68 -0.71 -1.70
CA SER A 129 -24.51 -1.41 -0.75
C SER A 129 -23.79 -2.67 -0.27
N VAL A 130 -24.00 -3.02 1.00
CA VAL A 130 -23.53 -4.28 1.58
C VAL A 130 -24.13 -5.49 0.84
N HIS A 131 -25.32 -5.34 0.25
CA HIS A 131 -25.99 -6.40 -0.51
C HIS A 131 -25.28 -6.79 -1.79
N SER A 132 -24.39 -5.94 -2.29
CA SER A 132 -23.56 -6.23 -3.46
C SER A 132 -22.17 -6.75 -3.10
N THR A 133 -21.97 -7.19 -1.85
CA THR A 133 -20.70 -7.75 -1.38
C THR A 133 -20.79 -9.26 -1.18
N TYR A 134 -19.77 -9.97 -1.65
CA TYR A 134 -19.66 -11.44 -1.57
C TYR A 134 -18.35 -11.79 -0.86
N TRP A 135 -18.44 -12.59 0.19
CA TRP A 135 -17.32 -12.93 1.06
C TRP A 135 -17.16 -14.44 1.13
N GLY A 136 -16.09 -14.96 0.54
CA GLY A 136 -15.72 -16.38 0.53
C GLY A 136 -14.52 -16.64 1.43
N GLY A 137 -14.51 -17.78 2.12
CA GLY A 137 -13.37 -18.19 2.96
C GLY A 137 -13.59 -19.50 3.70
N ASP A 138 -12.51 -20.03 4.27
CA ASP A 138 -12.49 -21.26 5.08
C ASP A 138 -11.95 -20.99 6.49
N THR A 139 -12.84 -21.04 7.48
CA THR A 139 -12.49 -20.79 8.90
C THR A 139 -11.49 -21.79 9.48
N ALA A 140 -11.41 -23.02 8.93
CA ALA A 140 -10.42 -24.02 9.33
C ALA A 140 -9.00 -23.68 8.85
N GLN A 141 -8.85 -22.79 7.86
CA GLN A 141 -7.55 -22.30 7.36
C GLN A 141 -7.12 -20.97 8.00
N THR A 142 -7.73 -20.59 9.13
CA THR A 142 -7.33 -19.42 9.92
C THR A 142 -6.09 -19.74 10.75
N ILE A 143 -4.92 -19.72 10.11
CA ILE A 143 -3.61 -20.01 10.74
C ILE A 143 -2.84 -18.74 11.15
N VAL A 144 -3.41 -17.56 10.90
CA VAL A 144 -2.82 -16.28 11.33
C VAL A 144 -2.96 -16.14 12.84
N ALA A 145 -1.82 -16.06 13.54
CA ALA A 145 -1.79 -15.89 14.99
C ALA A 145 -2.55 -14.62 15.40
N GLY A 146 -3.50 -14.77 16.33
CA GLY A 146 -4.35 -13.67 16.81
C GLY A 146 -5.67 -13.48 16.05
N SER A 147 -5.88 -14.18 14.92
CA SER A 147 -7.16 -14.17 14.20
C SER A 147 -8.11 -15.23 14.74
N ALA A 148 -9.22 -14.80 15.34
CA ALA A 148 -10.35 -15.64 15.73
C ALA A 148 -11.51 -15.52 14.74
N PHE A 149 -11.20 -15.39 13.44
CA PHE A 149 -12.18 -15.12 12.40
C PHE A 149 -13.25 -16.22 12.32
N ARG A 150 -14.52 -15.78 12.25
CA ARG A 150 -15.69 -16.60 11.92
C ARG A 150 -16.58 -15.85 10.95
N ILE A 151 -17.16 -16.57 10.00
CA ILE A 151 -18.11 -16.05 9.03
C ILE A 151 -19.37 -15.52 9.74
N LYS A 152 -19.77 -16.16 10.85
CA LYS A 152 -20.88 -15.65 11.68
C LYS A 152 -20.59 -14.26 12.25
N ASP A 153 -19.36 -14.02 12.70
CA ASP A 153 -18.97 -12.73 13.27
C ASP A 153 -18.85 -11.66 12.18
N LEU A 154 -18.38 -12.04 10.99
CA LEU A 154 -18.36 -11.18 9.79
C LEU A 154 -19.76 -10.65 9.46
N GLY A 155 -20.76 -11.54 9.41
CA GLY A 155 -22.13 -11.14 9.08
C GLY A 155 -22.72 -10.15 10.09
N ALA A 156 -22.50 -10.40 11.39
CA ALA A 156 -22.92 -9.48 12.44
C ALA A 156 -22.18 -8.12 12.35
N TYR A 157 -20.89 -8.15 12.04
CA TYR A 157 -20.06 -6.96 11.93
C TYR A 157 -20.45 -6.07 10.75
N LEU A 158 -20.64 -6.63 9.55
CA LEU A 158 -21.10 -5.92 8.35
C LEU A 158 -22.47 -5.27 8.57
N TYR A 159 -23.37 -5.95 9.28
CA TYR A 159 -24.68 -5.42 9.62
C TYR A 159 -24.58 -4.24 10.60
N SER A 160 -23.83 -4.40 11.69
CA SER A 160 -23.69 -3.36 12.72
C SER A 160 -22.96 -2.10 12.22
N SER A 161 -21.99 -2.26 11.32
CA SER A 161 -21.12 -1.17 10.86
C SER A 161 -21.78 -0.27 9.82
N ASN A 162 -22.84 -0.74 9.14
CA ASN A 162 -23.56 0.00 8.09
C ASN A 162 -24.94 0.52 8.55
N LYS A 163 -25.28 0.34 9.84
CA LYS A 163 -26.55 0.80 10.44
C LYS A 163 -26.75 2.32 10.51
N LEU A 164 -25.76 3.13 10.16
CA LEU A 164 -25.85 4.60 10.29
C LEU A 164 -26.54 5.29 9.11
N GLU A 165 -26.91 4.59 8.03
CA GLU A 165 -27.46 5.22 6.83
C GLU A 165 -28.87 4.75 6.41
N GLU A 166 -29.41 3.66 6.97
CA GLU A 166 -30.75 3.16 6.61
C GLU A 166 -31.75 3.28 7.77
N GLN A 167 -32.63 4.28 7.68
CA GLN A 167 -33.78 4.48 8.58
C GLN A 167 -34.95 3.53 8.23
N HIS A 168 -34.74 2.22 8.27
CA HIS A 168 -35.84 1.25 8.16
C HIS A 168 -35.79 0.20 9.29
N PRO A 169 -36.74 0.19 10.25
CA PRO A 169 -36.64 -0.65 11.45
C PRO A 169 -37.07 -2.12 11.33
N ASP A 170 -37.68 -2.59 10.23
CA ASP A 170 -38.52 -3.81 10.30
C ASP A 170 -38.12 -5.02 9.44
N SER A 171 -37.02 -4.99 8.68
CA SER A 171 -36.49 -6.21 8.08
C SER A 171 -35.20 -6.62 8.79
N CYS A 172 -35.23 -7.76 9.48
CA CYS A 172 -34.03 -8.44 9.92
C CYS A 172 -33.18 -8.80 8.68
N LEU A 173 -32.28 -7.91 8.26
CA LEU A 173 -31.41 -8.08 7.10
C LEU A 173 -30.43 -9.23 7.38
N LYS A 174 -30.81 -10.44 7.00
CA LYS A 174 -30.02 -11.66 7.18
C LYS A 174 -29.17 -11.89 5.94
N LEU A 175 -27.87 -11.71 6.05
CA LEU A 175 -26.93 -12.12 4.99
C LEU A 175 -27.12 -13.62 4.71
N SER A 176 -27.30 -13.97 3.44
CA SER A 176 -27.44 -15.36 3.01
C SER A 176 -26.10 -16.07 3.11
N GLN A 177 -26.05 -17.20 3.81
CA GLN A 177 -24.88 -18.06 3.86
C GLN A 177 -25.20 -19.35 3.10
N PHE A 178 -24.28 -19.77 2.23
CA PHE A 178 -24.29 -21.09 1.60
C PHE A 178 -22.94 -21.78 1.83
N GLN A 179 -22.91 -23.11 1.73
CA GLN A 179 -21.71 -23.91 1.98
C GLN A 179 -21.36 -24.74 0.74
N LEU A 180 -20.07 -24.88 0.45
CA LEU A 180 -19.56 -25.70 -0.63
C LEU A 180 -18.94 -26.98 -0.04
N ALA A 181 -19.70 -28.07 -0.04
CA ALA A 181 -19.30 -29.33 0.60
C ALA A 181 -18.63 -30.35 -0.35
N VAL A 182 -18.45 -30.00 -1.63
CA VAL A 182 -17.90 -30.90 -2.64
C VAL A 182 -16.51 -30.43 -3.06
N ASN A 183 -15.51 -31.30 -2.86
CA ASN A 183 -14.13 -31.05 -3.20
C ASN A 183 -13.80 -31.64 -4.59
N PHE A 184 -13.48 -30.77 -5.54
CA PHE A 184 -13.14 -31.12 -6.92
C PHE A 184 -11.63 -31.25 -7.16
N ARG A 185 -10.80 -30.92 -6.15
CA ARG A 185 -9.35 -30.77 -6.32
C ARG A 185 -8.57 -31.97 -5.80
N SER A 186 -8.93 -32.44 -4.60
CA SER A 186 -8.19 -33.46 -3.87
C SER A 186 -8.90 -34.81 -3.88
N HIS A 187 -8.12 -35.88 -3.88
CA HIS A 187 -8.62 -37.24 -3.75
C HIS A 187 -9.35 -37.44 -2.41
N ASN A 188 -10.43 -38.23 -2.45
CA ASN A 188 -11.33 -38.40 -1.31
C ASN A 188 -10.63 -38.95 -0.05
N GLY A 189 -9.57 -39.76 -0.19
CA GLY A 189 -8.78 -40.24 0.96
C GLY A 189 -8.12 -39.11 1.76
N ILE A 190 -7.58 -38.10 1.06
CA ILE A 190 -6.98 -36.90 1.68
C ILE A 190 -8.08 -36.05 2.33
N VAL A 191 -9.19 -35.84 1.61
CA VAL A 191 -10.35 -35.06 2.11
C VAL A 191 -10.92 -35.68 3.38
N GLN A 192 -11.12 -37.00 3.43
CA GLN A 192 -11.62 -37.69 4.62
C GLN A 192 -10.64 -37.62 5.80
N CYS A 193 -9.33 -37.71 5.53
CA CYS A 193 -8.31 -37.54 6.57
C CYS A 193 -8.35 -36.11 7.15
N ALA A 194 -8.42 -35.09 6.28
CA ALA A 194 -8.53 -33.69 6.69
C ALA A 194 -9.85 -33.42 7.46
N ALA A 195 -10.98 -33.96 6.99
CA ALA A 195 -12.27 -33.86 7.67
C ALA A 195 -12.25 -34.45 9.09
N SER A 196 -11.45 -35.48 9.34
CA SER A 196 -11.27 -36.03 10.69
C SER A 196 -10.62 -35.05 11.67
N ILE A 197 -9.77 -34.16 11.17
CA ILE A 197 -9.13 -33.08 11.94
C ILE A 197 -10.14 -31.96 12.21
N VAL A 198 -10.92 -31.58 11.20
CA VAL A 198 -12.01 -30.60 11.35
C VAL A 198 -13.05 -31.08 12.37
N GLN A 199 -13.40 -32.36 12.36
CA GLN A 199 -14.30 -32.92 13.38
C GLN A 199 -13.73 -32.77 14.79
N LYS A 200 -12.43 -32.99 14.97
CA LYS A 200 -11.76 -32.76 16.27
C LYS A 200 -11.72 -31.30 16.66
N LEU A 201 -11.57 -30.39 15.70
CA LEU A 201 -11.69 -28.96 15.93
C LEU A 201 -13.11 -28.59 16.40
N TYR A 202 -14.17 -29.17 15.83
CA TYR A 202 -15.55 -28.97 16.30
C TYR A 202 -15.79 -29.51 17.71
N ASP A 203 -15.25 -30.70 18.03
CA ASP A 203 -15.44 -31.35 19.32
C ASP A 203 -14.68 -30.64 20.45
N LEU A 204 -13.44 -30.22 20.18
CA LEU A 204 -12.53 -29.66 21.18
C LEU A 204 -12.63 -28.13 21.28
N PHE A 205 -12.96 -27.44 20.18
CA PHE A 205 -12.96 -25.99 20.08
C PHE A 205 -14.20 -25.46 19.33
N PRO A 206 -15.43 -25.72 19.82
CA PRO A 206 -16.68 -25.42 19.10
C PRO A 206 -16.89 -23.94 18.77
N ASN A 207 -16.21 -23.04 19.48
CA ASN A 207 -16.31 -21.59 19.27
C ASN A 207 -15.23 -21.03 18.33
N SER A 208 -14.29 -21.84 17.84
CA SER A 208 -13.12 -21.35 17.08
C SER A 208 -13.28 -21.40 15.55
N LEU A 209 -14.34 -22.06 15.05
CA LEU A 209 -14.66 -22.18 13.62
C LEU A 209 -16.16 -22.40 13.41
N ASP A 210 -16.61 -22.09 12.21
CA ASP A 210 -18.00 -22.30 11.81
C ASP A 210 -18.26 -23.77 11.49
N LYS A 211 -19.35 -24.30 12.03
CA LYS A 211 -19.78 -25.67 11.75
C LYS A 211 -20.32 -25.77 10.32
N MET A 212 -19.66 -26.59 9.51
CA MET A 212 -19.99 -26.83 8.11
C MET A 212 -20.32 -28.31 7.88
N GLU A 213 -21.04 -28.57 6.79
CA GLU A 213 -21.25 -29.94 6.31
C GLU A 213 -19.89 -30.60 5.96
N PRO A 214 -19.72 -31.91 6.22
CA PRO A 214 -18.48 -32.61 5.90
C PRO A 214 -18.15 -32.56 4.41
N GLU A 215 -16.90 -32.22 4.08
CA GLU A 215 -16.43 -32.24 2.70
C GLU A 215 -16.35 -33.66 2.13
N THR A 216 -16.69 -33.79 0.85
CA THR A 216 -16.59 -35.05 0.10
C THR A 216 -15.80 -34.85 -1.19
N GLY A 217 -14.83 -35.73 -1.45
CA GLY A 217 -14.07 -35.72 -2.70
C GLY A 217 -14.76 -36.54 -3.79
N ILE A 218 -14.78 -36.02 -5.02
CA ILE A 218 -15.39 -36.73 -6.16
C ILE A 218 -14.53 -37.91 -6.62
N SER A 219 -13.22 -37.71 -6.67
CA SER A 219 -12.28 -38.70 -7.15
C SER A 219 -11.90 -39.68 -6.04
N SER A 220 -12.14 -40.97 -6.27
CA SER A 220 -11.51 -42.03 -5.47
C SER A 220 -10.00 -41.96 -5.67
N GLY A 221 -9.23 -41.94 -4.59
CA GLY A 221 -7.78 -41.94 -4.66
C GLY A 221 -7.15 -42.46 -3.38
N SER A 222 -5.82 -42.55 -3.40
CA SER A 222 -5.05 -43.14 -2.31
C SER A 222 -5.24 -42.39 -0.99
N LEU A 223 -5.23 -43.15 0.11
CA LEU A 223 -5.16 -42.60 1.45
C LEU A 223 -3.77 -41.97 1.67
N PRO A 224 -3.64 -40.97 2.56
CA PRO A 224 -2.34 -40.52 3.04
C PRO A 224 -1.53 -41.67 3.62
N VAL A 225 -0.22 -41.66 3.39
CA VAL A 225 0.71 -42.72 3.81
C VAL A 225 1.61 -42.22 4.93
N ILE A 226 1.73 -42.98 6.02
CA ILE A 226 2.64 -42.71 7.13
C ILE A 226 3.83 -43.67 7.05
N PHE A 227 5.05 -43.13 7.07
CA PHE A 227 6.25 -43.97 7.09
C PHE A 227 6.51 -44.55 8.49
N THR A 228 6.81 -45.84 8.59
CA THR A 228 6.98 -46.53 9.89
C THR A 228 8.40 -46.56 10.41
N ASP A 229 9.40 -46.57 9.53
CA ASP A 229 10.81 -46.82 9.88
C ASP A 229 11.64 -45.52 9.91
N VAL A 230 10.97 -44.41 10.26
CA VAL A 230 11.55 -43.06 10.29
C VAL A 230 12.30 -42.83 11.59
N SER A 231 13.46 -42.16 11.49
CA SER A 231 14.23 -41.69 12.63
C SER A 231 14.37 -40.16 12.60
N SER A 232 14.91 -39.60 13.69
CA SER A 232 15.33 -38.19 13.75
C SER A 232 16.56 -37.89 12.89
N ASP A 233 17.16 -38.91 12.25
CA ASP A 233 18.37 -38.77 11.46
C ASP A 233 18.07 -38.17 10.09
N ILE A 234 18.54 -36.94 9.89
CA ILE A 234 18.39 -36.23 8.62
C ILE A 234 19.12 -36.92 7.46
N PHE A 235 20.19 -37.68 7.74
CA PHE A 235 20.91 -38.45 6.72
C PHE A 235 20.06 -39.59 6.17
N LEU A 236 19.19 -40.19 6.98
CA LEU A 236 18.24 -41.20 6.51
C LEU A 236 17.24 -40.59 5.53
N PHE A 237 16.75 -39.39 5.83
CA PHE A 237 15.85 -38.65 4.96
C PHE A 237 16.54 -38.23 3.66
N GLU A 238 17.75 -37.68 3.74
CA GLU A 238 18.55 -37.33 2.55
C GLU A 238 18.81 -38.57 1.69
N GLN A 239 19.20 -39.69 2.31
CA GLN A 239 19.43 -40.95 1.60
C GLN A 239 18.15 -41.47 0.95
N PHE A 240 16.99 -41.36 1.58
CA PHE A 240 15.70 -41.70 0.97
C PHE A 240 15.44 -40.87 -0.28
N LEU A 241 15.68 -39.56 -0.22
CA LEU A 241 15.51 -38.66 -1.36
C LEU A 241 16.53 -38.93 -2.48
N LEU A 242 17.79 -39.22 -2.13
CA LEU A 242 18.87 -39.49 -3.10
C LEU A 242 18.83 -40.90 -3.70
N LYS A 243 18.47 -41.94 -2.94
CA LYS A 243 18.29 -43.31 -3.46
C LYS A 243 17.17 -43.38 -4.49
N SER A 244 16.11 -42.62 -4.25
CA SER A 244 15.02 -42.39 -5.22
C SER A 244 15.52 -41.76 -6.54
N SER A 245 16.67 -41.09 -6.52
CA SER A 245 17.30 -40.43 -7.68
C SER A 245 18.46 -41.19 -8.32
N GLN A 246 18.99 -42.27 -7.73
CA GLN A 246 20.14 -43.01 -8.30
C GLN A 246 19.73 -44.11 -9.30
N ASN A 247 18.55 -44.70 -9.15
CA ASN A 247 18.05 -45.74 -10.06
C ASN A 247 17.20 -45.18 -11.22
N SER A 248 16.81 -43.91 -11.15
CA SER A 248 16.14 -43.15 -12.20
C SER A 248 16.60 -41.70 -12.11
N ASN A 249 16.93 -41.05 -13.23
CA ASN A 249 17.28 -39.61 -13.32
C ASN A 249 16.09 -38.68 -12.95
N THR A 250 15.27 -39.04 -11.99
CA THR A 250 14.04 -38.36 -11.61
C THR A 250 14.33 -37.44 -10.43
N MET A 251 14.68 -36.19 -10.75
CA MET A 251 14.57 -35.08 -9.80
C MET A 251 13.09 -34.89 -9.42
N PHE A 252 12.83 -34.31 -8.23
CA PHE A 252 11.49 -33.90 -7.82
C PHE A 252 10.77 -33.12 -8.92
N GLY A 253 9.47 -33.35 -9.07
CA GLY A 253 8.64 -32.61 -10.01
C GLY A 253 8.29 -31.20 -9.51
N ALA A 254 7.90 -30.33 -10.44
CA ALA A 254 7.40 -28.99 -10.17
C ALA A 254 6.11 -28.99 -9.32
N GLN A 255 5.35 -30.08 -9.35
CA GLN A 255 4.10 -30.22 -8.58
C GLN A 255 4.28 -31.01 -7.28
N GLN A 256 5.52 -31.11 -6.78
CA GLN A 256 5.86 -31.77 -5.54
C GLN A 256 6.50 -30.79 -4.57
N ALA A 257 6.17 -30.90 -3.29
CA ALA A 257 6.76 -30.07 -2.25
C ALA A 257 6.90 -30.82 -0.91
N ILE A 258 7.88 -30.38 -0.12
CA ILE A 258 8.04 -30.79 1.27
C ILE A 258 7.50 -29.66 2.14
N LEU A 259 6.48 -29.98 2.95
CA LEU A 259 5.90 -29.06 3.93
C LEU A 259 6.57 -29.24 5.28
N VAL A 260 7.01 -28.12 5.86
CA VAL A 260 7.59 -28.08 7.21
C VAL A 260 6.87 -27.08 8.09
N ARG A 261 6.95 -27.27 9.41
CA ARG A 261 6.30 -26.40 10.38
C ARG A 261 6.98 -25.03 10.50
N SER A 262 8.30 -24.97 10.51
CA SER A 262 9.07 -23.76 10.82
C SER A 262 10.07 -23.39 9.72
N GLU A 263 10.35 -22.09 9.61
CA GLU A 263 11.32 -21.54 8.67
C GLU A 263 12.73 -22.07 8.94
N LYS A 264 13.10 -22.25 10.23
CA LYS A 264 14.39 -22.84 10.62
C LYS A 264 14.58 -24.23 10.00
N VAL A 265 13.57 -25.10 10.11
CA VAL A 265 13.62 -26.44 9.50
C VAL A 265 13.63 -26.36 7.97
N ALA A 266 12.91 -25.40 7.40
CA ALA A 266 12.93 -25.15 5.95
C ALA A 266 14.34 -24.79 5.46
N GLU A 267 15.04 -23.89 6.16
CA GLU A 267 16.41 -23.48 5.85
C GLU A 267 17.41 -24.62 6.01
N GLU A 268 17.34 -25.36 7.12
CA GLU A 268 18.20 -26.52 7.39
C GLU A 268 18.06 -27.57 6.27
N LEU A 269 16.82 -27.98 5.95
CA LEU A 269 16.58 -28.92 4.86
C LEU A 269 16.97 -28.37 3.49
N THR A 270 16.69 -27.10 3.21
CA THR A 270 17.06 -26.49 1.93
C THR A 270 18.58 -26.47 1.74
N SER A 271 19.35 -26.26 2.82
CA SER A 271 20.81 -26.25 2.78
C SER A 271 21.40 -27.63 2.45
N ILE A 272 20.78 -28.70 2.93
CA ILE A 272 21.20 -30.08 2.68
C ILE A 272 20.76 -30.49 1.27
N LEU A 273 19.49 -30.26 0.95
CA LEU A 273 18.91 -30.67 -0.32
C LEU A 273 19.35 -29.81 -1.50
N SER A 274 20.15 -28.75 -1.32
CA SER A 274 20.78 -27.97 -2.40
C SER A 274 19.83 -27.58 -3.54
N GLU A 275 18.61 -27.17 -3.21
CA GLU A 275 17.54 -26.90 -4.19
C GLU A 275 17.17 -28.12 -5.06
N LEU A 276 17.13 -29.34 -4.52
CA LEU A 276 16.59 -30.52 -5.23
C LEU A 276 15.06 -30.55 -5.21
N CYS A 277 14.44 -30.03 -4.16
CA CYS A 277 12.99 -29.99 -3.95
C CYS A 277 12.54 -28.64 -3.37
N PRO A 278 11.34 -28.14 -3.71
CA PRO A 278 10.71 -27.05 -2.96
C PRO A 278 10.42 -27.47 -1.51
N VAL A 279 11.21 -26.95 -0.57
CA VAL A 279 10.90 -27.01 0.87
C VAL A 279 10.20 -25.70 1.23
N ILE A 280 8.98 -25.80 1.74
CA ILE A 280 8.13 -24.64 2.02
C ILE A 280 7.46 -24.81 3.38
N THR A 281 7.31 -23.71 4.11
CA THR A 281 6.56 -23.78 5.37
C THR A 281 5.07 -23.96 5.09
N ILE A 282 4.34 -24.59 6.01
CA ILE A 282 2.88 -24.76 5.85
C ILE A 282 2.19 -23.39 5.69
N ALA A 283 2.66 -22.37 6.39
CA ALA A 283 2.13 -21.00 6.25
C ALA A 283 2.35 -20.42 4.85
N GLU A 284 3.53 -20.59 4.26
CA GLU A 284 3.84 -20.12 2.90
C GLU A 284 3.14 -20.94 1.81
N SER A 285 2.74 -22.18 2.12
CA SER A 285 1.99 -23.05 1.22
C SER A 285 0.52 -22.70 1.10
N LYS A 286 0.00 -21.80 1.96
CA LYS A 286 -1.39 -21.34 1.88
C LYS A 286 -1.62 -20.64 0.53
N GLY A 287 -2.74 -20.97 -0.13
CA GLY A 287 -3.05 -20.51 -1.49
C GLY A 287 -2.28 -21.25 -2.60
N LEU A 288 -1.40 -22.19 -2.26
CA LEU A 288 -0.73 -23.07 -3.22
C LEU A 288 -1.31 -24.47 -3.16
N GLU A 289 -1.14 -25.21 -4.27
CA GLU A 289 -1.53 -26.61 -4.38
C GLU A 289 -0.44 -27.42 -5.06
N PHE A 290 -0.38 -28.70 -4.68
CA PHE A 290 0.59 -29.66 -5.20
C PHE A 290 -0.10 -30.97 -5.53
N GLU A 291 0.37 -31.66 -6.56
CA GLU A 291 -0.09 -33.02 -6.80
C GLU A 291 0.33 -33.93 -5.65
N ASP A 292 1.58 -33.81 -5.23
CA ASP A 292 2.12 -34.63 -4.16
C ASP A 292 2.83 -33.83 -3.08
N ILE A 293 2.60 -34.22 -1.83
CA ILE A 293 3.17 -33.54 -0.66
C ILE A 293 3.77 -34.53 0.30
N LEU A 294 4.93 -34.18 0.85
CA LEU A 294 5.45 -34.79 2.07
C LEU A 294 5.43 -33.78 3.21
N ILE A 295 4.72 -34.13 4.27
CA ILE A 295 4.74 -33.42 5.54
C ILE A 295 5.92 -33.97 6.33
N TYR A 296 6.91 -33.12 6.62
CA TYR A 296 8.14 -33.50 7.30
C TYR A 296 8.15 -33.04 8.76
N ASN A 297 8.30 -34.00 9.66
CA ASN A 297 8.49 -33.84 11.10
C ASN A 297 7.51 -32.84 11.75
N PHE A 298 6.23 -32.90 11.36
CA PHE A 298 5.19 -32.00 11.87
C PHE A 298 4.99 -32.12 13.39
N PHE A 299 4.83 -33.35 13.89
CA PHE A 299 4.60 -33.67 15.29
C PHE A 299 5.90 -33.62 16.11
N SER A 300 7.00 -34.17 15.59
CA SER A 300 8.29 -34.13 16.28
C SER A 300 8.85 -32.71 16.45
N THR A 301 8.48 -31.75 15.59
CA THR A 301 8.86 -30.33 15.72
C THR A 301 7.77 -29.46 16.35
N SER A 302 6.67 -30.06 16.83
CA SER A 302 5.63 -29.35 17.56
C SER A 302 6.18 -28.81 18.89
N GLU A 303 5.85 -27.55 19.21
CA GLU A 303 6.19 -26.92 20.49
C GLU A 303 5.20 -27.31 21.61
N LEU A 304 4.11 -28.02 21.27
CA LEU A 304 3.14 -28.49 22.24
C LEU A 304 3.70 -29.62 23.12
N PRO A 305 3.31 -29.66 24.40
CA PRO A 305 3.48 -30.84 25.25
C PRO A 305 2.87 -32.10 24.59
N LEU A 306 3.51 -33.26 24.78
CA LEU A 306 3.08 -34.51 24.15
C LEU A 306 1.65 -34.92 24.54
N ASP A 307 1.27 -34.66 25.79
CA ASP A 307 -0.05 -34.93 26.36
C ASP A 307 -1.16 -34.02 25.80
N ALA A 308 -0.81 -32.88 25.19
CA ALA A 308 -1.79 -32.06 24.47
C ALA A 308 -2.46 -32.83 23.32
N TRP A 309 -1.73 -33.74 22.67
CA TRP A 309 -2.26 -34.55 21.57
C TRP A 309 -3.17 -35.69 22.04
N ASP A 310 -3.14 -36.07 23.32
CA ASP A 310 -4.00 -37.10 23.90
C ASP A 310 -5.50 -36.76 23.74
N PHE A 311 -5.86 -35.47 23.76
CA PHE A 311 -7.22 -34.98 23.48
C PHE A 311 -7.71 -35.34 22.07
N VAL A 312 -6.79 -35.53 21.12
CA VAL A 312 -7.09 -35.82 19.71
C VAL A 312 -7.25 -37.33 19.53
N HIS A 313 -6.22 -38.12 19.85
CA HIS A 313 -6.23 -39.57 19.62
C HIS A 313 -6.95 -40.38 20.70
N GLY A 314 -7.25 -39.77 21.85
CA GLY A 314 -8.02 -40.41 22.94
C GLY A 314 -7.29 -41.56 23.64
N HIS A 315 -5.99 -41.71 23.43
CA HIS A 315 -5.14 -42.68 24.10
C HIS A 315 -4.22 -41.90 25.03
N PRO A 316 -4.23 -42.12 26.36
CA PRO A 316 -3.26 -41.44 27.21
C PRO A 316 -1.86 -41.92 26.84
N THR A 317 -0.97 -41.01 26.46
CA THR A 317 0.46 -41.31 26.54
C THR A 317 0.74 -41.62 28.02
N ASN A 318 1.56 -42.64 28.31
CA ASN A 318 1.67 -43.33 29.62
C ASN A 318 1.99 -42.46 30.87
N THR A 319 2.02 -41.13 30.76
CA THR A 319 2.44 -40.16 31.76
C THR A 319 1.31 -39.55 32.62
N HIS A 320 0.03 -39.71 32.28
CA HIS A 320 -1.06 -39.06 33.04
C HIS A 320 -2.17 -40.00 33.50
N ARG A 321 -1.88 -40.83 34.51
CA ARG A 321 -2.94 -41.39 35.39
C ARG A 321 -3.45 -40.39 36.44
N GLY A 322 -2.90 -39.17 36.52
CA GLY A 322 -3.09 -38.27 37.67
C GLY A 322 -3.56 -36.84 37.41
N ARG A 323 -3.58 -36.33 36.17
CA ARG A 323 -4.05 -34.97 35.86
C ARG A 323 -5.19 -35.03 34.85
N LYS A 324 -6.42 -34.85 35.33
CA LYS A 324 -7.57 -34.52 34.47
C LYS A 324 -7.53 -33.02 34.19
N GLU A 325 -6.66 -32.58 33.30
CA GLU A 325 -6.96 -31.33 32.60
C GLU A 325 -8.17 -31.65 31.71
N LEU A 326 -9.34 -31.11 32.08
CA LEU A 326 -10.61 -31.38 31.40
C LEU A 326 -10.76 -30.58 30.09
N THR A 327 -9.84 -29.63 29.86
CA THR A 327 -9.93 -28.66 28.77
C THR A 327 -8.69 -28.74 27.89
N PRO A 328 -8.85 -28.86 26.56
CA PRO A 328 -7.72 -28.90 25.64
C PRO A 328 -7.00 -27.53 25.62
N PRO A 329 -5.66 -27.51 25.48
CA PRO A 329 -4.90 -26.26 25.43
C PRO A 329 -5.26 -25.46 24.16
N PRO A 330 -5.47 -24.13 24.24
CA PRO A 330 -5.84 -23.32 23.07
C PRO A 330 -4.84 -23.41 21.90
N SER A 331 -3.56 -23.61 22.20
CA SER A 331 -2.50 -23.76 21.19
C SER A 331 -2.67 -25.03 20.34
N LEU A 332 -3.33 -26.08 20.84
CA LEU A 332 -3.69 -27.26 20.05
C LEU A 332 -4.67 -26.93 18.92
N CYS A 333 -5.55 -25.93 19.10
CA CYS A 333 -6.44 -25.46 18.03
C CYS A 333 -5.63 -24.97 16.83
N ASN A 334 -4.58 -24.16 17.06
CA ASN A 334 -3.72 -23.64 16.00
C ASN A 334 -2.98 -24.77 15.29
N ASP A 335 -2.47 -25.74 16.03
CA ASP A 335 -1.75 -26.88 15.47
C ASP A 335 -2.67 -27.80 14.65
N LEU A 336 -3.91 -28.03 15.08
CA LEU A 336 -4.89 -28.77 14.30
C LEU A 336 -5.27 -28.02 13.01
N LYS A 337 -5.45 -26.69 13.07
CA LYS A 337 -5.66 -25.86 11.87
C LYS A 337 -4.45 -25.92 10.93
N LEU A 338 -3.24 -25.90 11.48
CA LEU A 338 -2.01 -26.02 10.70
C LEU A 338 -1.89 -27.39 10.02
N LEU A 339 -2.22 -28.47 10.72
CA LEU A 339 -2.26 -29.82 10.17
C LEU A 339 -3.32 -29.95 9.06
N TYR A 340 -4.50 -29.37 9.26
CA TYR A 340 -5.54 -29.31 8.25
C TYR A 340 -5.07 -28.58 6.98
N VAL A 341 -4.42 -27.42 7.12
CA VAL A 341 -3.84 -26.70 5.99
C VAL A 341 -2.80 -27.57 5.27
N ALA A 342 -1.91 -28.24 6.00
CA ALA A 342 -0.87 -29.10 5.43
C ALA A 342 -1.45 -30.26 4.60
N LEU A 343 -2.45 -30.97 5.12
CA LEU A 343 -3.13 -32.07 4.43
C LEU A 343 -3.86 -31.58 3.16
N THR A 344 -4.54 -30.44 3.24
CA THR A 344 -5.36 -29.90 2.15
C THR A 344 -4.54 -29.28 1.01
N ARG A 345 -3.22 -29.11 1.18
CA ARG A 345 -2.36 -28.67 0.07
C ARG A 345 -2.18 -29.76 -1.00
N ALA A 346 -2.40 -31.04 -0.64
CA ALA A 346 -2.17 -32.19 -1.50
C ALA A 346 -3.42 -32.53 -2.34
N ARG A 347 -3.22 -32.73 -3.65
CA ARG A 347 -4.30 -33.11 -4.57
C ARG A 347 -4.39 -34.61 -4.80
N LYS A 348 -3.26 -35.28 -5.07
CA LYS A 348 -3.22 -36.72 -5.42
C LYS A 348 -2.69 -37.60 -4.31
N ARG A 349 -1.53 -37.24 -3.73
CA ARG A 349 -0.80 -38.06 -2.75
C ARG A 349 -0.28 -37.22 -1.60
N CYS A 350 -0.41 -37.74 -0.39
CA CYS A 350 0.09 -37.11 0.82
C CYS A 350 0.89 -38.13 1.62
N TRP A 351 2.13 -37.79 1.93
CA TRP A 351 3.03 -38.59 2.75
C TRP A 351 3.33 -37.87 4.06
N ILE A 352 3.45 -38.62 5.14
CA ILE A 352 3.78 -38.11 6.46
C ILE A 352 5.08 -38.80 6.89
N TRP A 353 6.16 -38.02 6.90
CA TRP A 353 7.45 -38.41 7.41
C TRP A 353 7.60 -37.80 8.80
N ASP A 354 7.46 -38.61 9.85
CA ASP A 354 7.55 -38.13 11.21
C ASP A 354 8.02 -39.25 12.15
N HIS A 355 8.48 -38.87 13.33
CA HIS A 355 8.96 -39.79 14.36
C HIS A 355 8.49 -39.37 15.76
N GLY A 356 8.49 -40.32 16.69
CA GLY A 356 8.14 -40.08 18.10
C GLY A 356 6.73 -40.54 18.49
N SER A 357 6.43 -40.43 19.78
CA SER A 357 5.23 -41.03 20.40
C SER A 357 3.90 -40.42 19.92
N VAL A 358 3.92 -39.15 19.53
CA VAL A 358 2.71 -38.45 19.07
C VAL A 358 2.27 -38.99 17.71
N ILE A 359 3.18 -39.12 16.73
CA ILE A 359 2.83 -39.70 15.43
C ILE A 359 2.41 -41.17 15.58
N ASP A 360 3.02 -41.93 16.49
CA ASP A 360 2.60 -43.32 16.74
C ASP A 360 1.15 -43.41 17.24
N SER A 361 0.76 -42.48 18.11
CA SER A 361 -0.61 -42.41 18.64
C SER A 361 -1.61 -41.89 17.59
N MET A 362 -1.22 -40.88 16.82
CA MET A 362 -2.00 -40.35 15.69
C MET A 362 -2.19 -41.37 14.57
N LYS A 363 -1.16 -42.17 14.28
CA LYS A 363 -1.23 -43.32 13.37
C LYS A 363 -2.29 -44.32 13.84
N GLY A 364 -2.31 -44.68 15.12
CA GLY A 364 -3.35 -45.52 15.70
C GLY A 364 -4.76 -44.92 15.53
N PHE A 365 -4.92 -43.62 15.81
CA PHE A 365 -6.17 -42.89 15.62
C PHE A 365 -6.67 -42.97 14.18
N TRP A 366 -5.84 -42.66 13.19
CA TRP A 366 -6.24 -42.66 11.79
C TRP A 366 -6.42 -44.07 11.21
N LEU A 367 -5.59 -45.04 11.58
CA LEU A 367 -5.73 -46.44 11.13
C LEU A 367 -7.02 -47.07 11.64
N SER A 368 -7.40 -46.82 12.90
CA SER A 368 -8.66 -47.32 13.46
C SER A 368 -9.90 -46.84 12.70
N ARG A 369 -9.76 -45.70 12.01
CA ARG A 369 -10.80 -45.06 11.19
C ARG A 369 -10.63 -45.30 9.69
N LYS A 370 -9.61 -46.07 9.27
CA LYS A 370 -9.25 -46.34 7.86
C LYS A 370 -8.97 -45.07 7.04
N LEU A 371 -8.33 -44.09 7.66
CA LEU A 371 -8.05 -42.78 7.05
C LEU A 371 -6.63 -42.66 6.48
N VAL A 372 -5.72 -43.58 6.80
CA VAL A 372 -4.33 -43.61 6.35
C VAL A 372 -3.87 -45.03 6.05
N THR A 373 -2.80 -45.18 5.29
CA THR A 373 -2.02 -46.42 5.17
C THR A 373 -0.61 -46.22 5.75
N VAL A 374 0.12 -47.32 5.91
CA VAL A 374 1.48 -47.33 6.43
C VAL A 374 2.40 -48.04 5.46
N GLU A 375 3.61 -47.52 5.25
CA GLU A 375 4.63 -48.12 4.38
C GLU A 375 6.02 -47.99 5.01
N SER A 376 6.88 -48.99 4.78
CA SER A 376 8.30 -48.89 5.11
C SER A 376 9.02 -48.01 4.09
N ILE A 377 10.08 -47.32 4.52
CA ILE A 377 10.96 -46.53 3.62
C ILE A 377 11.50 -47.39 2.48
N SER A 378 11.76 -48.68 2.72
CA SER A 378 12.34 -49.60 1.71
C SER A 378 11.33 -50.11 0.70
N GLU A 379 10.05 -50.11 1.04
CA GLU A 379 8.95 -50.63 0.21
C GLU A 379 8.31 -49.54 -0.65
N MET A 380 8.72 -48.29 -0.46
CA MET A 380 8.16 -47.13 -1.12
C MET A 380 8.46 -47.12 -2.62
N THR A 381 7.42 -47.33 -3.44
CA THR A 381 7.52 -47.36 -4.91
C THR A 381 6.87 -46.15 -5.59
N GLY A 382 6.13 -45.33 -4.83
CA GLY A 382 5.35 -44.20 -5.38
C GLY A 382 6.03 -42.85 -5.37
N TRP A 383 7.19 -42.69 -4.73
CA TRP A 383 7.86 -41.39 -4.58
C TRP A 383 8.47 -40.90 -5.90
N ASN A 384 8.90 -41.84 -6.74
CA ASN A 384 9.54 -41.61 -8.02
C ASN A 384 8.52 -41.12 -9.05
N THR A 385 8.34 -39.82 -9.12
CA THR A 385 7.38 -39.19 -10.04
C THR A 385 8.09 -38.78 -11.32
N VAL A 386 7.32 -38.66 -12.41
CA VAL A 386 7.82 -38.27 -13.73
C VAL A 386 8.52 -36.91 -13.63
N ALA A 387 9.76 -36.83 -14.13
CA ALA A 387 10.53 -35.59 -14.18
C ALA A 387 9.69 -34.49 -14.87
N SER A 388 9.58 -33.34 -14.21
CA SER A 388 8.82 -32.22 -14.79
C SER A 388 9.58 -31.59 -15.96
N THR A 389 8.82 -31.23 -16.99
CA THR A 389 9.33 -30.50 -18.15
C THR A 389 9.78 -29.08 -17.75
N PRO A 390 10.69 -28.45 -18.50
CA PRO A 390 11.06 -27.06 -18.26
C PRO A 390 9.85 -26.10 -18.26
N ALA A 391 8.86 -26.34 -19.12
CA ALA A 391 7.63 -25.55 -19.17
C ALA A 391 6.81 -25.65 -17.87
N GLN A 392 6.69 -26.84 -17.29
CA GLN A 392 6.02 -27.04 -15.99
C GLN A 392 6.75 -26.32 -14.85
N TRP A 393 8.08 -26.28 -14.89
CA TRP A 393 8.88 -25.51 -13.94
C TRP A 393 8.67 -24.00 -14.08
N ILE A 394 8.61 -23.48 -15.31
CA ILE A 394 8.32 -22.06 -15.53
C ILE A 394 6.91 -21.71 -15.02
N GLU A 395 5.91 -22.54 -15.33
CA GLU A 395 4.54 -22.30 -14.88
C GLU A 395 4.45 -22.28 -13.34
N LYS A 396 5.06 -23.26 -12.68
CA LYS A 396 5.12 -23.28 -11.22
C LYS A 396 5.92 -22.09 -10.66
N GLY A 397 6.98 -21.68 -11.35
CA GLY A 397 7.75 -20.49 -11.00
C GLY A 397 6.92 -19.22 -11.02
N ARG A 398 6.03 -19.06 -12.01
CA ARG A 398 5.09 -17.94 -12.10
C ARG A 398 4.04 -17.97 -10.99
N GLU A 399 3.50 -19.15 -10.67
CA GLU A 399 2.60 -19.34 -9.52
C GLU A 399 3.30 -18.92 -8.20
N TYR A 400 4.54 -19.35 -7.98
CA TYR A 400 5.31 -18.92 -6.82
C TYR A 400 5.60 -17.41 -6.82
N PHE A 401 5.90 -16.84 -7.98
CA PHE A 401 6.19 -15.42 -8.12
C PHE A 401 4.94 -14.57 -7.78
N ALA A 402 3.77 -14.95 -8.28
CA ALA A 402 2.49 -14.30 -8.00
C ALA A 402 2.15 -14.33 -6.50
N ASN A 403 2.50 -15.41 -5.81
CA ASN A 403 2.31 -15.55 -4.36
C ASN A 403 3.44 -14.91 -3.52
N GLY A 404 4.36 -14.15 -4.13
CA GLY A 404 5.46 -13.48 -3.42
C GLY A 404 6.56 -14.43 -2.91
N ASN A 405 6.55 -15.70 -3.33
CA ASN A 405 7.53 -16.72 -2.99
C ASN A 405 8.73 -16.67 -3.95
N TYR A 406 9.36 -15.49 -4.05
CA TYR A 406 10.39 -15.19 -5.05
C TYR A 406 11.62 -16.11 -5.02
N LYS A 407 12.05 -16.57 -3.84
CA LYS A 407 13.18 -17.51 -3.70
C LYS A 407 12.88 -18.86 -4.38
N LEU A 408 11.67 -19.39 -4.18
CA LEU A 408 11.20 -20.63 -4.80
C LEU A 408 10.96 -20.45 -6.30
N ALA A 409 10.39 -19.30 -6.69
CA ALA A 409 10.20 -18.93 -8.10
C ALA A 409 11.54 -18.93 -8.86
N ARG A 410 12.58 -18.30 -8.30
CA ARG A 410 13.94 -18.30 -8.85
C ARG A 410 14.44 -19.73 -9.12
N GLY A 411 14.35 -20.61 -8.11
CA GLY A 411 14.78 -22.01 -8.26
C GLY A 411 14.02 -22.74 -9.37
N CYS A 412 12.71 -22.50 -9.50
CA CYS A 412 11.90 -23.08 -10.57
C CYS A 412 12.31 -22.55 -11.95
N PHE A 413 12.53 -21.24 -12.10
CA PHE A 413 12.98 -20.66 -13.38
C PHE A 413 14.35 -21.16 -13.81
N LEU A 414 15.29 -21.37 -12.87
CA LEU A 414 16.58 -21.98 -13.17
C LEU A 414 16.43 -23.42 -13.69
N ARG A 415 15.58 -24.24 -13.06
CA ARG A 415 15.26 -25.61 -13.55
C ARG A 415 14.51 -25.58 -14.89
N GLY A 416 13.70 -24.56 -15.11
CA GLY A 416 13.03 -24.27 -16.37
C GLY A 416 13.94 -23.67 -17.45
N GLN A 417 15.23 -23.45 -17.17
CA GLN A 417 16.20 -22.81 -18.08
C GLN A 417 15.81 -21.38 -18.51
N ASN A 418 15.01 -20.68 -17.69
CA ASN A 418 14.62 -19.29 -17.91
C ASN A 418 15.45 -18.36 -17.01
N GLU A 419 16.63 -17.98 -17.48
CA GLU A 419 17.55 -17.12 -16.72
C GLU A 419 17.00 -15.70 -16.49
N ILE A 420 16.18 -15.18 -17.41
CA ILE A 420 15.63 -13.83 -17.33
C ILE A 420 14.63 -13.75 -16.18
N GLU A 421 13.63 -14.65 -16.15
CA GLU A 421 12.66 -14.72 -15.05
C GLU A 421 13.34 -15.08 -13.72
N ALA A 422 14.40 -15.91 -13.74
CA ALA A 422 15.20 -16.20 -12.55
C ALA A 422 15.90 -14.96 -11.97
N LYS A 423 16.50 -14.11 -12.81
CA LYS A 423 17.12 -12.83 -12.40
C LYS A 423 16.07 -11.87 -11.82
N ILE A 424 14.90 -11.79 -12.46
CA ILE A 424 13.79 -10.96 -11.97
C ILE A 424 13.33 -11.47 -10.59
N ALA A 425 13.11 -12.78 -10.43
CA ALA A 425 12.75 -13.37 -9.15
C ALA A 425 13.81 -13.10 -8.06
N ASP A 426 15.10 -13.18 -8.38
CA ASP A 426 16.18 -12.80 -7.45
C ASP A 426 16.08 -11.33 -7.03
N ALA A 427 15.87 -10.42 -7.99
CA ALA A 427 15.74 -8.99 -7.69
C ALA A 427 14.53 -8.68 -6.80
N TYR A 428 13.38 -9.32 -7.03
CA TYR A 428 12.19 -9.20 -6.18
C TYR A 428 12.41 -9.82 -4.79
N TYR A 429 13.11 -10.95 -4.70
CA TYR A 429 13.51 -11.54 -3.42
C TYR A 429 14.34 -10.54 -2.59
N HIS A 430 15.39 -9.97 -3.18
CA HIS A 430 16.22 -8.97 -2.50
C HIS A 430 15.46 -7.70 -2.13
N MET A 431 14.58 -7.20 -3.00
CA MET A 431 13.69 -6.08 -2.70
C MET A 431 12.82 -6.38 -1.47
N SER A 432 12.12 -7.52 -1.48
CA SER A 432 11.18 -7.89 -0.42
C SER A 432 11.87 -7.98 0.94
N ARG A 433 13.09 -8.56 0.96
CA ARG A 433 13.93 -8.63 2.16
C ARG A 433 14.40 -7.27 2.62
N ALA A 434 14.96 -6.44 1.73
CA ALA A 434 15.45 -5.11 2.09
C ALA A 434 14.32 -4.21 2.64
N LYS A 435 13.12 -4.27 2.04
CA LYS A 435 11.94 -3.56 2.53
C LYS A 435 11.49 -4.05 3.90
N LEU A 436 11.49 -5.37 4.13
CA LEU A 436 11.13 -5.96 5.42
C LEU A 436 12.14 -5.58 6.52
N GLU A 437 13.43 -5.67 6.23
CA GLU A 437 14.51 -5.30 7.16
C GLU A 437 14.44 -3.81 7.51
N ALA A 438 14.15 -2.95 6.53
CA ALA A 438 13.95 -1.52 6.74
C ALA A 438 12.70 -1.22 7.59
N ALA A 439 11.58 -1.93 7.39
CA ALA A 439 10.36 -1.73 8.16
C ALA A 439 10.50 -2.10 9.64
N ARG A 440 11.44 -2.99 9.99
CA ARG A 440 11.70 -3.39 11.39
C ARG A 440 12.40 -2.33 12.22
N GLN A 441 12.91 -1.26 11.61
CA GLN A 441 13.74 -0.27 12.29
C GLN A 441 13.27 1.14 11.94
N ASN A 442 12.89 1.91 12.97
CA ASN A 442 12.56 3.31 12.82
C ASN A 442 13.40 4.16 13.80
N PRO A 443 14.29 5.05 13.33
CA PRO A 443 14.60 5.36 11.93
C PRO A 443 15.38 4.25 11.21
N ILE A 444 15.28 4.21 9.88
CA ILE A 444 16.02 3.24 9.03
C ILE A 444 17.53 3.51 9.13
N ASN A 445 18.31 2.50 9.52
CA ASN A 445 19.77 2.59 9.60
C ASN A 445 20.42 2.67 8.20
N ASP A 446 21.70 3.05 8.15
CA ASP A 446 22.38 3.23 6.86
C ASP A 446 22.63 1.91 6.12
N THR A 447 22.82 0.79 6.83
CA THR A 447 22.94 -0.55 6.23
C THR A 447 21.67 -0.94 5.47
N ASN A 448 20.49 -0.71 6.02
CA ASN A 448 19.21 -1.00 5.39
C ASN A 448 18.96 -0.08 4.19
N LYS A 449 19.37 1.20 4.27
CA LYS A 449 19.34 2.10 3.10
C LYS A 449 20.25 1.60 1.97
N LEU A 450 21.44 1.07 2.31
CA LEU A 450 22.33 0.46 1.33
C LEU A 450 21.72 -0.80 0.71
N ASN A 451 21.11 -1.67 1.52
CA ASN A 451 20.41 -2.86 1.03
C ASN A 451 19.25 -2.50 0.09
N LEU A 452 18.48 -1.46 0.41
CA LEU A 452 17.42 -0.93 -0.47
C LEU A 452 17.98 -0.40 -1.78
N CYS A 453 19.08 0.37 -1.75
CA CYS A 453 19.75 0.84 -2.96
C CYS A 453 20.28 -0.33 -3.81
N ALA A 454 20.90 -1.33 -3.19
CA ALA A 454 21.40 -2.51 -3.88
C ALA A 454 20.27 -3.31 -4.54
N ALA A 455 19.12 -3.46 -3.86
CA ALA A 455 17.94 -4.09 -4.43
C ALA A 455 17.38 -3.28 -5.62
N ALA A 456 17.37 -1.94 -5.53
CA ALA A 456 16.95 -1.08 -6.63
C ALA A 456 17.86 -1.25 -7.86
N GLU A 457 19.18 -1.29 -7.68
CA GLU A 457 20.12 -1.52 -8.78
C GLU A 457 19.95 -2.90 -9.43
N LYS A 458 19.70 -3.96 -8.62
CA LYS A 458 19.35 -5.27 -9.16
C LYS A 458 18.11 -5.23 -10.06
N LEU A 459 17.05 -4.55 -9.61
CA LEU A 459 15.83 -4.38 -10.40
C LEU A 459 16.09 -3.62 -11.70
N LYS A 460 16.85 -2.52 -11.65
CA LYS A 460 17.23 -1.74 -12.83
C LYS A 460 18.03 -2.58 -13.84
N ASN A 461 18.96 -3.40 -13.37
CA ASN A 461 19.76 -4.25 -14.25
C ASN A 461 18.91 -5.28 -15.00
N CYS A 462 17.82 -5.76 -14.39
CA CYS A 462 16.89 -6.69 -15.04
C CYS A 462 16.08 -6.05 -16.19
N THR A 463 16.04 -4.72 -16.29
CA THR A 463 15.23 -4.02 -17.31
C THR A 463 15.77 -4.14 -18.73
N ARG A 464 17.06 -4.44 -18.88
CA ARG A 464 17.73 -4.55 -20.19
C ARG A 464 17.26 -5.77 -20.99
N ASP A 465 16.87 -6.82 -20.28
CA ASP A 465 16.52 -8.12 -20.84
C ASP A 465 14.99 -8.34 -20.85
N SER A 466 14.18 -7.33 -20.50
CA SER A 466 12.74 -7.45 -20.29
C SER A 466 11.91 -6.62 -21.26
N ASP A 467 10.70 -7.08 -21.59
CA ASP A 467 9.72 -6.32 -22.37
C ASP A 467 9.34 -4.99 -21.71
N THR A 468 8.84 -4.04 -22.51
CA THR A 468 8.56 -2.66 -22.08
C THR A 468 7.68 -2.56 -20.84
N ARG A 469 6.62 -3.39 -20.74
CA ARG A 469 5.71 -3.39 -19.57
C ARG A 469 6.41 -3.90 -18.31
N ASN A 470 7.16 -4.99 -18.42
CA ASN A 470 7.91 -5.55 -17.30
C ASN A 470 9.02 -4.59 -16.84
N ALA A 471 9.69 -3.92 -17.78
CA ALA A 471 10.66 -2.89 -17.50
C ALA A 471 10.05 -1.73 -16.69
N GLN A 472 8.85 -1.26 -17.04
CA GLN A 472 8.14 -0.22 -16.28
C GLN A 472 7.87 -0.65 -14.84
N HIS A 473 7.36 -1.86 -14.61
CA HIS A 473 7.13 -2.38 -13.25
C HIS A 473 8.43 -2.51 -12.44
N LEU A 474 9.50 -2.99 -13.06
CA LEU A 474 10.82 -3.07 -12.42
C LEU A 474 11.35 -1.69 -12.03
N TRP A 475 11.20 -0.68 -12.91
CA TRP A 475 11.57 0.71 -12.61
C TRP A 475 10.73 1.31 -11.49
N PHE A 476 9.42 1.04 -11.47
CA PHE A 476 8.52 1.47 -10.39
C PHE A 476 9.00 0.91 -9.05
N HIS A 477 9.23 -0.40 -8.97
CA HIS A 477 9.71 -1.04 -7.75
C HIS A 477 11.11 -0.57 -7.34
N ALA A 478 12.01 -0.32 -8.28
CA ALA A 478 13.29 0.32 -8.00
C ALA A 478 13.11 1.71 -7.39
N GLY A 479 12.17 2.51 -7.93
CA GLY A 479 11.77 3.81 -7.37
C GLY A 479 11.32 3.72 -5.92
N THR A 480 10.43 2.76 -5.60
CA THR A 480 9.93 2.57 -4.23
C THR A 480 11.03 2.21 -3.22
N CYS A 481 12.05 1.45 -3.64
CA CYS A 481 13.22 1.15 -2.81
C CYS A 481 14.06 2.41 -2.54
N LEU A 482 14.31 3.21 -3.58
CA LEU A 482 15.10 4.43 -3.49
C LEU A 482 14.39 5.52 -2.66
N GLU A 483 13.06 5.61 -2.78
CA GLU A 483 12.24 6.50 -1.97
C GLU A 483 12.39 6.18 -0.48
N ARG A 484 12.21 4.90 -0.10
CA ARG A 484 12.42 4.42 1.29
C ARG A 484 13.87 4.61 1.77
N ALA A 485 14.85 4.53 0.87
CA ALA A 485 16.25 4.82 1.19
C ALA A 485 16.55 6.32 1.34
N GLY A 486 15.60 7.22 1.06
CA GLY A 486 15.78 8.67 1.10
C GLY A 486 16.48 9.26 -0.13
N LYS A 487 16.67 8.48 -1.20
CA LYS A 487 17.32 8.90 -2.46
C LYS A 487 16.29 9.50 -3.44
N ILE A 488 15.64 10.57 -3.00
CA ILE A 488 14.47 11.18 -3.66
C ILE A 488 14.72 11.53 -5.14
N ASN A 489 15.89 12.09 -5.45
CA ASN A 489 16.23 12.48 -6.82
C ASN A 489 16.37 11.28 -7.77
N GLU A 490 16.88 10.16 -7.27
CA GLU A 490 17.03 8.93 -8.06
C GLU A 490 15.71 8.17 -8.14
N ALA A 491 14.93 8.18 -7.05
CA ALA A 491 13.57 7.63 -7.02
C ALA A 491 12.67 8.32 -8.05
N SER A 492 12.69 9.65 -8.10
CA SER A 492 11.91 10.42 -9.08
C SER A 492 12.27 10.07 -10.52
N LYS A 493 13.57 9.97 -10.82
CA LYS A 493 14.03 9.50 -12.14
C LYS A 493 13.52 8.10 -12.47
N ALA A 494 13.57 7.17 -11.52
CA ALA A 494 13.06 5.82 -11.70
C ALA A 494 11.54 5.82 -11.98
N TYR A 495 10.77 6.65 -11.27
CA TYR A 495 9.33 6.80 -11.52
C TYR A 495 9.01 7.41 -12.88
N VAL A 496 9.77 8.41 -13.34
CA VAL A 496 9.63 8.96 -14.71
C VAL A 496 9.88 7.87 -15.75
N THR A 497 10.94 7.06 -15.59
CA THR A 497 11.22 5.93 -16.49
C THR A 497 10.11 4.87 -16.45
N ALA A 498 9.47 4.68 -15.30
CA ALA A 498 8.31 3.81 -15.13
C ALA A 498 6.99 4.41 -15.67
N GLN A 499 7.02 5.62 -16.23
CA GLN A 499 5.84 6.39 -16.66
C GLN A 499 4.87 6.75 -15.52
N GLN A 500 5.36 6.78 -14.28
CA GLN A 500 4.62 7.17 -13.08
C GLN A 500 4.94 8.63 -12.72
N TYR A 501 4.50 9.55 -13.58
CA TYR A 501 4.87 10.97 -13.51
C TYR A 501 4.32 11.68 -12.27
N GLU A 502 3.07 11.38 -11.89
CA GLU A 502 2.41 11.96 -10.73
C GLU A 502 3.18 11.66 -9.44
N ARG A 503 3.51 10.39 -9.21
CA ARG A 503 4.32 9.98 -8.05
C ARG A 503 5.71 10.64 -8.09
N ALA A 504 6.33 10.73 -9.27
CA ALA A 504 7.64 11.36 -9.43
C ALA A 504 7.64 12.85 -9.04
N ILE A 505 6.56 13.58 -9.38
CA ILE A 505 6.37 15.01 -9.05
C ILE A 505 6.06 15.16 -7.56
N GLN A 506 5.13 14.36 -7.04
CA GLN A 506 4.69 14.44 -5.64
C GLN A 506 5.86 14.33 -4.67
N ILE A 507 6.72 13.30 -4.82
CA ILE A 507 7.85 13.11 -3.90
C ILE A 507 8.87 14.25 -3.95
N LEU A 508 8.99 14.93 -5.10
CA LEU A 508 9.89 16.06 -5.26
C LEU A 508 9.28 17.32 -4.62
N LEU A 509 7.97 17.53 -4.77
CA LEU A 509 7.25 18.64 -4.15
C LEU A 509 7.28 18.55 -2.62
N GLU A 510 7.01 17.37 -2.06
CA GLU A 510 7.08 17.12 -0.61
C GLU A 510 8.46 17.45 -0.02
N LYS A 511 9.52 17.28 -0.82
CA LYS A 511 10.91 17.59 -0.45
C LYS A 511 11.40 18.93 -0.98
N LYS A 512 10.49 19.78 -1.47
CA LYS A 512 10.73 21.14 -1.99
C LYS A 512 11.81 21.20 -3.09
N ARG A 513 11.90 20.17 -3.94
CA ARG A 513 12.86 20.06 -5.06
C ARG A 513 12.28 20.59 -6.38
N PHE A 514 11.77 21.83 -6.37
CA PHE A 514 11.03 22.43 -7.49
C PHE A 514 11.82 22.46 -8.82
N GLY A 515 13.13 22.69 -8.79
CA GLY A 515 13.96 22.72 -10.01
C GLY A 515 13.97 21.40 -10.80
N ARG A 516 13.61 20.28 -10.18
CA ARG A 516 13.43 18.99 -10.88
C ARG A 516 11.97 18.67 -11.21
N VAL A 517 11.02 19.32 -10.53
CA VAL A 517 9.59 19.18 -10.83
C VAL A 517 9.27 19.84 -12.16
N VAL A 518 9.76 21.07 -12.38
CA VAL A 518 9.39 21.89 -13.54
C VAL A 518 9.61 21.18 -14.87
N PRO A 519 10.78 20.57 -15.16
CA PRO A 519 10.96 19.85 -16.43
C PRO A 519 9.95 18.71 -16.61
N ILE A 520 9.73 17.89 -15.57
CA ILE A 520 8.80 16.75 -15.63
C ILE A 520 7.36 17.23 -15.86
N LEU A 521 6.96 18.30 -15.18
CA LEU A 521 5.62 18.89 -15.27
C LEU A 521 5.34 19.47 -16.67
N LEU A 522 6.34 20.07 -17.31
CA LEU A 522 6.21 20.66 -18.63
C LEU A 522 6.31 19.61 -19.76
N ASP A 523 7.28 18.69 -19.67
CA ASP A 523 7.55 17.68 -20.70
C ASP A 523 6.45 16.60 -20.81
N HIS A 524 5.67 16.41 -19.74
CA HIS A 524 4.67 15.34 -19.66
C HIS A 524 3.26 15.84 -19.37
N LYS A 525 2.96 17.10 -19.73
CA LYS A 525 1.64 17.72 -19.55
C LYS A 525 0.47 16.86 -20.06
N ASP A 526 0.62 16.27 -21.24
CA ASP A 526 -0.47 15.50 -21.89
C ASP A 526 -0.77 14.16 -21.19
N LYS A 527 0.06 13.75 -20.23
CA LYS A 527 -0.07 12.47 -19.50
C LYS A 527 -0.45 12.65 -18.03
N LEU A 528 -0.75 13.88 -17.62
CA LEU A 528 -1.10 14.24 -16.25
C LEU A 528 -2.57 14.65 -16.20
N ASP A 529 -3.22 14.37 -15.07
CA ASP A 529 -4.54 14.92 -14.80
C ASP A 529 -4.52 16.47 -14.88
N PRO A 530 -5.44 17.11 -15.63
CA PRO A 530 -5.41 18.55 -15.83
C PRO A 530 -5.54 19.37 -14.54
N ASP A 531 -6.33 18.90 -13.56
CA ASP A 531 -6.58 19.63 -12.32
C ASP A 531 -5.37 19.54 -11.39
N LEU A 532 -4.78 18.34 -11.26
CA LEU A 532 -3.52 18.15 -10.55
C LEU A 532 -2.39 18.95 -11.18
N TRP A 533 -2.30 18.95 -12.52
CA TRP A 533 -1.28 19.70 -13.24
C TRP A 533 -1.38 21.20 -12.95
N ASN A 534 -2.58 21.78 -13.01
CA ASN A 534 -2.80 23.20 -12.70
C ASN A 534 -2.43 23.52 -11.24
N SER A 535 -2.80 22.64 -10.31
CA SER A 535 -2.46 22.79 -8.88
C SER A 535 -0.95 22.78 -8.64
N TRP A 536 -0.23 21.80 -9.19
CA TRP A 536 1.22 21.72 -9.04
C TRP A 536 1.96 22.83 -9.76
N LEU A 537 1.47 23.26 -10.93
CA LEU A 537 2.02 24.41 -11.64
C LEU A 537 1.91 25.68 -10.79
N ASP A 538 0.74 25.93 -10.19
CA ASP A 538 0.54 27.08 -9.31
C ASP A 538 1.42 27.00 -8.05
N GLN A 539 1.61 25.81 -7.46
CA GLN A 539 2.56 25.62 -6.37
C GLN A 539 4.01 25.96 -6.78
N CYS A 540 4.45 25.51 -7.95
CA CYS A 540 5.77 25.85 -8.51
C CYS A 540 5.91 27.36 -8.72
N ARG A 541 4.91 28.01 -9.33
CA ARG A 541 4.90 29.46 -9.57
C ARG A 541 5.00 30.24 -8.26
N LEU A 542 4.18 29.91 -7.27
CA LEU A 542 4.19 30.55 -5.96
C LEU A 542 5.55 30.41 -5.27
N TYR A 543 6.17 29.22 -5.33
CA TYR A 543 7.49 28.99 -4.74
C TYR A 543 8.57 29.91 -5.32
N TYR A 544 8.62 30.04 -6.65
CA TYR A 544 9.63 30.88 -7.31
C TYR A 544 9.37 32.38 -7.14
N VAL A 545 8.09 32.81 -7.15
CA VAL A 545 7.71 34.19 -6.84
C VAL A 545 8.16 34.58 -5.44
N GLN A 546 7.90 33.74 -4.43
CA GLN A 546 8.30 34.02 -3.05
C GLN A 546 9.82 34.16 -2.85
N ARG A 547 10.62 33.53 -3.71
CA ARG A 547 12.10 33.58 -3.65
C ARG A 547 12.73 34.62 -4.56
N ALA A 548 11.92 35.36 -5.33
CA ALA A 548 12.38 36.30 -6.35
C ALA A 548 13.32 35.66 -7.40
N ASP A 549 13.14 34.36 -7.69
CA ASP A 549 13.93 33.63 -8.70
C ASP A 549 13.17 33.66 -10.03
N TYR A 550 13.37 34.76 -10.77
CA TYR A 550 12.62 35.07 -11.97
C TYR A 550 13.07 34.26 -13.20
N ASP A 551 14.32 33.84 -13.24
CA ASP A 551 14.85 33.02 -14.33
C ASP A 551 14.18 31.64 -14.36
N SER A 552 14.00 31.03 -13.19
CA SER A 552 13.30 29.75 -13.05
C SER A 552 11.77 29.89 -13.19
N LEU A 553 11.22 31.10 -13.00
CA LEU A 553 9.79 31.38 -13.13
C LEU A 553 9.35 31.53 -14.59
N ARG A 554 10.20 32.09 -15.47
CA ARG A 554 9.88 32.36 -16.87
C ARG A 554 9.34 31.16 -17.66
N PRO A 555 9.92 29.93 -17.57
CA PRO A 555 9.41 28.77 -18.31
C PRO A 555 8.00 28.31 -17.91
N LEU A 556 7.50 28.76 -16.75
CA LEU A 556 6.19 28.37 -16.21
C LEU A 556 5.03 29.22 -16.77
N PHE A 557 5.34 30.22 -17.58
CA PHE A 557 4.36 31.11 -18.20
C PHE A 557 4.53 31.14 -19.72
N LYS A 558 3.43 31.36 -20.42
CA LYS A 558 3.44 31.50 -21.89
C LYS A 558 4.12 32.81 -22.30
N ASP A 559 3.93 33.85 -21.51
CA ASP A 559 4.37 35.21 -21.79
C ASP A 559 4.57 36.01 -20.50
N ILE A 560 5.31 37.11 -20.62
CA ILE A 560 5.63 37.98 -19.47
C ILE A 560 4.37 38.65 -18.90
N ASN A 561 3.36 38.94 -19.73
CA ASN A 561 2.17 39.64 -19.25
C ASN A 561 1.29 38.73 -18.38
N THR A 562 1.19 37.43 -18.69
CA THR A 562 0.46 36.49 -17.81
C THR A 562 1.14 36.31 -16.46
N LEU A 563 2.47 36.38 -16.40
CA LEU A 563 3.22 36.39 -15.15
C LEU A 563 2.94 37.66 -14.32
N LEU A 564 2.92 38.83 -14.98
CA LEU A 564 2.56 40.10 -14.36
C LEU A 564 1.13 40.08 -13.80
N ALA A 565 0.16 39.53 -14.55
CA ALA A 565 -1.20 39.37 -14.08
C ALA A 565 -1.26 38.43 -12.85
N PHE A 566 -0.57 37.29 -12.91
CA PHE A 566 -0.54 36.31 -11.81
C PHE A 566 0.02 36.90 -10.51
N THR A 567 1.08 37.70 -10.58
CA THR A 567 1.69 38.34 -9.39
C THR A 567 0.79 39.40 -8.77
N ILE A 568 0.02 40.14 -9.59
CA ILE A 568 -1.00 41.09 -9.11
C ILE A 568 -2.17 40.34 -8.46
N ASP A 569 -2.73 39.33 -9.14
CA ASP A 569 -3.91 38.58 -8.67
C ASP A 569 -3.65 37.87 -7.33
N ARG A 570 -2.41 37.44 -7.09
CA ARG A 570 -2.00 36.77 -5.84
C ARG A 570 -1.48 37.74 -4.76
N GLY A 571 -1.47 39.06 -5.02
CA GLY A 571 -1.15 40.09 -4.04
C GLY A 571 0.35 40.33 -3.76
N TYR A 572 1.25 39.88 -4.64
CA TYR A 572 2.71 40.01 -4.45
C TYR A 572 3.25 41.34 -5.01
N GLN A 573 2.83 42.47 -4.41
CA GLN A 573 3.13 43.82 -4.91
C GLN A 573 4.63 44.19 -4.93
N SER A 574 5.41 43.74 -3.95
CA SER A 574 6.86 43.97 -3.92
C SER A 574 7.58 43.22 -5.04
N GLN A 575 7.24 41.94 -5.22
CA GLN A 575 7.84 41.09 -6.26
C GLN A 575 7.39 41.53 -7.66
N TYR A 576 6.20 42.12 -7.79
CA TYR A 576 5.74 42.73 -9.03
C TYR A 576 6.64 43.91 -9.45
N ALA A 577 6.97 44.80 -8.51
CA ALA A 577 7.87 45.92 -8.77
C ALA A 577 9.29 45.43 -9.13
N ASP A 578 9.84 44.51 -8.35
CA ASP A 578 11.16 43.91 -8.58
C ASP A 578 11.23 43.19 -9.94
N PHE A 579 10.16 42.51 -10.34
CA PHE A 579 10.09 41.82 -11.62
C PHE A 579 10.01 42.80 -12.81
N LEU A 580 9.25 43.89 -12.69
CA LEU A 580 9.22 44.94 -13.72
C LEU A 580 10.60 45.57 -13.91
N GLU A 581 11.33 45.80 -12.82
CA GLU A 581 12.71 46.28 -12.88
C GLU A 581 13.63 45.26 -13.56
N HIS A 582 13.56 43.98 -13.15
CA HIS A 582 14.38 42.91 -13.72
C HIS A 582 14.16 42.69 -15.23
N ASN A 583 12.94 42.91 -15.73
CA ASN A 583 12.60 42.78 -17.15
C ASN A 583 12.69 44.11 -17.93
N GLN A 584 13.28 45.17 -17.34
CA GLN A 584 13.44 46.49 -17.96
C GLN A 584 12.12 47.10 -18.47
N ARG A 585 11.04 46.91 -17.71
CA ARG A 585 9.72 47.51 -17.97
C ARG A 585 9.55 48.76 -17.10
N PHE A 586 10.47 49.73 -17.23
CA PHE A 586 10.55 50.87 -16.32
C PHE A 586 9.35 51.81 -16.45
N TYR A 587 8.76 51.93 -17.64
CA TYR A 587 7.51 52.68 -17.85
C TYR A 587 6.37 52.20 -16.93
N GLN A 588 6.10 50.89 -16.94
CA GLN A 588 5.04 50.29 -16.11
C GLN A 588 5.37 50.39 -14.62
N LEU A 589 6.65 50.26 -14.26
CA LEU A 589 7.12 50.39 -12.88
C LEU A 589 6.93 51.81 -12.33
N ALA A 590 7.16 52.83 -13.16
CA ALA A 590 6.92 54.22 -12.78
C ALA A 590 5.44 54.47 -12.42
N HIS A 591 4.52 53.93 -13.23
CA HIS A 591 3.08 54.00 -12.95
C HIS A 591 2.68 53.31 -11.64
N VAL A 592 3.37 52.24 -11.24
CA VAL A 592 3.16 51.58 -9.94
C VAL A 592 3.57 52.49 -8.79
N TYR A 593 4.76 53.10 -8.86
CA TYR A 593 5.24 54.01 -7.81
C TYR A 593 4.43 55.31 -7.75
N GLN A 594 3.91 55.79 -8.88
CA GLN A 594 3.00 56.92 -8.92
C GLN A 594 1.70 56.61 -8.16
N LYS A 595 1.12 55.41 -8.33
CA LYS A 595 -0.06 54.97 -7.56
C LYS A 595 0.22 54.79 -6.07
N GLN A 596 1.45 54.42 -5.71
CA GLN A 596 1.88 54.32 -4.30
C GLN A 596 2.26 55.68 -3.68
N ASN A 597 2.09 56.79 -4.42
CA ASN A 597 2.41 58.15 -4.00
C ASN A 597 3.91 58.35 -3.67
N LEU A 598 4.79 57.70 -4.44
CA LEU A 598 6.25 57.82 -4.36
C LEU A 598 6.79 58.53 -5.63
N PRO A 599 6.63 59.85 -5.74
CA PRO A 599 6.84 60.59 -6.99
C PRO A 599 8.31 60.65 -7.43
N VAL A 600 9.26 60.65 -6.49
CA VAL A 600 10.72 60.63 -6.79
C VAL A 600 11.11 59.33 -7.51
N LYS A 601 10.69 58.18 -6.98
CA LYS A 601 10.96 56.87 -7.60
C LYS A 601 10.26 56.72 -8.94
N ALA A 602 9.02 57.20 -9.04
CA ALA A 602 8.29 57.19 -10.31
C ALA A 602 9.04 58.01 -11.38
N LEU A 603 9.53 59.20 -11.02
CA LEU A 603 10.35 60.02 -11.91
C LEU A 603 11.65 59.32 -12.31
N GLU A 604 12.38 58.74 -11.36
CA GLU A 604 13.63 58.02 -11.62
C GLU A 604 13.44 56.93 -12.69
N PHE A 605 12.39 56.12 -12.58
CA PHE A 605 12.13 55.05 -13.54
C PHE A 605 11.62 55.55 -14.90
N LEU A 606 10.86 56.66 -14.97
CA LEU A 606 10.52 57.30 -16.26
C LEU A 606 11.77 57.82 -16.97
N LEU A 607 12.71 58.41 -16.22
CA LEU A 607 13.98 58.86 -16.78
C LEU A 607 14.84 57.69 -17.24
N ARG A 608 14.90 56.58 -16.48
CA ARG A 608 15.56 55.34 -16.93
C ARG A 608 14.93 54.77 -18.20
N GLU A 609 13.60 54.76 -18.32
CA GLU A 609 12.89 54.34 -19.54
C GLU A 609 13.24 55.23 -20.73
N TYR A 610 13.25 56.56 -20.52
CA TYR A 610 13.64 57.52 -21.54
C TYR A 610 15.08 57.32 -21.99
N HIS A 611 16.02 57.08 -21.08
CA HIS A 611 17.40 56.76 -21.43
C HIS A 611 17.54 55.43 -22.17
N LEU A 612 16.67 54.46 -21.91
CA LEU A 612 16.69 53.16 -22.57
C LEU A 612 16.11 53.21 -24.01
N ARG A 613 14.98 53.92 -24.22
CA ARG A 613 14.23 53.89 -25.49
C ARG A 613 14.24 55.21 -26.28
N GLY A 614 14.55 56.34 -25.65
CA GLY A 614 14.61 57.66 -26.28
C GLY A 614 13.25 58.26 -26.67
N GLU A 615 12.15 57.74 -26.13
CA GLU A 615 10.81 58.14 -26.53
C GLU A 615 10.39 59.47 -25.86
N THR A 616 10.17 60.51 -26.67
CA THR A 616 9.91 61.89 -26.18
C THR A 616 8.62 62.04 -25.37
N TYR A 617 7.62 61.17 -25.58
CA TYR A 617 6.40 61.20 -24.77
C TYR A 617 6.65 60.81 -23.30
N VAL A 618 7.59 59.89 -23.04
CA VAL A 618 7.96 59.46 -21.68
C VAL A 618 8.60 60.62 -20.92
N LEU A 619 9.45 61.41 -21.59
CA LEU A 619 10.06 62.60 -21.01
C LEU A 619 9.01 63.69 -20.73
N ASN A 620 8.04 63.86 -21.61
CA ASN A 620 6.91 64.78 -21.39
C ASN A 620 6.04 64.36 -20.20
N GLU A 621 5.85 63.06 -20.01
CA GLU A 621 5.10 62.49 -18.88
C GLU A 621 5.87 62.63 -17.55
N ALA A 622 7.16 62.35 -17.55
CA ALA A 622 8.06 62.63 -16.41
C ALA A 622 7.98 64.10 -15.99
N THR A 623 7.99 65.00 -16.98
CA THR A 623 7.87 66.44 -16.76
C THR A 623 6.51 66.82 -16.19
N GLN A 624 5.43 66.22 -16.70
CA GLN A 624 4.09 66.44 -16.19
C GLN A 624 3.96 66.01 -14.72
N LEU A 625 4.62 64.93 -14.31
CA LEU A 625 4.65 64.50 -12.91
C LEU A 625 5.26 65.59 -12.00
N VAL A 626 6.39 66.18 -12.41
CA VAL A 626 7.04 67.28 -11.67
C VAL A 626 6.17 68.53 -11.63
N VAL A 627 5.57 68.92 -12.75
CA VAL A 627 4.64 70.07 -12.82
C VAL A 627 3.46 69.85 -11.88
N SER A 628 2.85 68.66 -11.88
CA SER A 628 1.72 68.36 -10.98
C SER A 628 2.11 68.38 -9.51
N GLN A 629 3.32 67.94 -9.17
CA GLN A 629 3.85 68.01 -7.81
C GLN A 629 4.12 69.47 -7.41
N ALA A 630 4.66 70.28 -8.32
CA ALA A 630 4.90 71.70 -8.10
C ALA A 630 3.60 72.47 -7.86
N GLU A 631 2.57 72.23 -8.68
CA GLU A 631 1.24 72.82 -8.50
C GLU A 631 0.64 72.49 -7.12
N TRP A 632 0.78 71.23 -6.67
CA TRP A 632 0.29 70.80 -5.36
C TRP A 632 1.05 71.47 -4.19
N VAL A 633 2.38 71.51 -4.27
CA VAL A 633 3.26 72.13 -3.26
C VAL A 633 3.16 73.66 -3.25
N LEU A 634 2.84 74.30 -4.39
CA LEU A 634 2.66 75.75 -4.49
C LEU A 634 1.24 76.19 -4.08
N ALA A 635 0.24 75.33 -4.25
CA ALA A 635 -1.14 75.59 -3.82
C ALA A 635 -1.33 75.48 -2.29
N LEU A 636 -0.53 74.64 -1.63
CA LEU A 636 -0.42 74.58 -0.17
C LEU A 636 0.72 75.51 0.25
N ASP A 637 0.45 76.53 1.06
CA ASP A 637 1.45 77.50 1.54
C ASP A 637 2.77 76.80 1.95
N ARG A 638 3.89 77.11 1.24
CA ARG A 638 5.21 76.43 1.34
C ARG A 638 5.74 76.29 2.78
N SER A 639 5.22 77.10 3.69
CA SER A 639 5.56 77.10 5.12
C SER A 639 4.99 75.91 5.92
N ARG A 640 4.01 75.15 5.39
CA ARG A 640 3.29 74.11 6.15
C ARG A 640 3.74 72.66 5.89
N ASP A 641 4.43 72.37 4.79
CA ASP A 641 4.88 71.02 4.46
C ASP A 641 6.30 71.00 3.88
N GLN A 642 7.29 71.09 4.78
CA GLN A 642 8.72 71.11 4.47
C GLN A 642 9.20 69.83 3.74
N ALA A 643 8.53 68.69 3.95
CA ALA A 643 8.89 67.42 3.33
C ALA A 643 8.57 67.41 1.83
N SER A 644 7.42 67.95 1.44
CA SER A 644 7.00 68.01 0.04
C SER A 644 7.81 69.01 -0.80
N ALA A 645 8.33 70.07 -0.16
CA ALA A 645 9.26 71.00 -0.81
C ALA A 645 10.62 70.34 -1.13
N ILE A 646 11.15 69.52 -0.21
CA ILE A 646 12.40 68.75 -0.43
C ILE A 646 12.23 67.76 -1.58
N VAL A 647 11.09 67.05 -1.62
CA VAL A 647 10.76 66.12 -2.71
C VAL A 647 10.68 66.83 -4.06
N LEU A 648 10.07 68.03 -4.10
CA LEU A 648 9.99 68.83 -5.32
C LEU A 648 11.38 69.29 -5.81
N ASP A 649 12.25 69.74 -4.92
CA ASP A 649 13.62 70.15 -5.26
C ASP A 649 14.42 68.98 -5.85
N GLU A 650 14.31 67.77 -5.28
CA GLU A 650 14.95 66.55 -5.78
C GLU A 650 14.45 66.17 -7.19
N MET A 651 13.14 66.28 -7.41
CA MET A 651 12.52 66.01 -8.71
C MET A 651 12.94 67.04 -9.77
N MET A 652 12.99 68.32 -9.41
CA MET A 652 13.44 69.40 -10.31
C MET A 652 14.90 69.23 -10.72
N GLN A 653 15.80 68.87 -9.78
CA GLN A 653 17.20 68.58 -10.08
C GLN A 653 17.36 67.43 -11.09
N SER A 654 16.52 66.41 -10.99
CA SER A 654 16.56 65.24 -11.89
C SER A 654 16.17 65.60 -13.34
N ILE A 655 15.22 66.51 -13.53
CA ILE A 655 14.79 66.97 -14.87
C ILE A 655 15.68 68.09 -15.43
N ASP A 656 16.33 68.89 -14.58
CA ASP A 656 17.14 70.04 -14.98
C ASP A 656 18.20 69.68 -16.02
N SER A 657 18.81 68.50 -15.89
CA SER A 657 19.80 67.96 -16.81
C SER A 657 19.25 67.66 -18.23
N LEU A 658 17.94 67.51 -18.37
CA LEU A 658 17.23 67.16 -19.61
C LEU A 658 16.39 68.30 -20.17
N LYS A 659 16.43 69.50 -19.58
CA LYS A 659 15.68 70.70 -20.00
C LYS A 659 15.81 71.04 -21.48
N GLN A 660 16.98 70.82 -22.08
CA GLN A 660 17.25 71.12 -23.49
C GLN A 660 16.60 70.12 -24.46
N GLN A 661 16.18 68.95 -23.97
CA GLN A 661 15.56 67.90 -24.78
C GLN A 661 14.02 67.96 -24.75
N LEU A 662 13.45 68.81 -23.88
CA LEU A 662 12.01 69.08 -23.83
C LEU A 662 11.60 69.97 -25.00
N THR A 663 10.38 69.77 -25.53
CA THR A 663 9.86 70.54 -26.66
C THR A 663 8.56 71.27 -26.32
N GLY A 664 8.44 72.51 -26.80
CA GLY A 664 7.19 73.27 -26.76
C GLY A 664 6.71 73.67 -25.36
N ARG A 665 5.49 73.28 -25.01
CA ARG A 665 4.77 73.73 -23.80
C ARG A 665 5.44 73.27 -22.50
N ARG A 666 5.95 72.03 -22.45
CA ARG A 666 6.53 71.44 -21.23
C ARG A 666 7.85 72.08 -20.83
N GLN A 667 8.67 72.49 -21.79
CA GLN A 667 9.92 73.22 -21.52
C GLN A 667 9.64 74.56 -20.82
N LYS A 668 8.56 75.25 -21.23
CA LYS A 668 8.16 76.52 -20.64
C LYS A 668 7.65 76.34 -19.21
N GLU A 669 6.81 75.35 -18.96
CA GLU A 669 6.27 75.05 -17.62
C GLU A 669 7.36 74.75 -16.58
N VAL A 670 8.42 74.01 -16.95
CA VAL A 670 9.56 73.73 -16.04
C VAL A 670 10.49 74.94 -15.85
N CYS A 671 10.50 75.90 -16.78
CA CYS A 671 11.22 77.16 -16.60
C CYS A 671 10.44 78.15 -15.72
N ASP A 672 9.12 78.03 -15.68
CA ASP A 672 8.23 78.91 -14.91
C ASP A 672 8.10 78.47 -13.42
N ILE A 673 8.27 77.16 -13.14
CA ILE A 673 8.38 76.57 -11.77
C ILE A 673 9.77 76.81 -11.20
#